data_AF-A0A2W5YGN2-F1
#
_entry.id   AF-A0A2W5YGN2-F1
#
_cell.length_a   1.000
_cell.length_b   1.000
_cell.length_c   1.000
_cell.angle_alpha   90.00
_cell.angle_beta   90.00
_cell.angle_gamma   90.00
#
_symmetry.space_group_name_H-M   'P 1'
#
loop_
_entity.id
_entity.type
_entity.pdbx_description
1 polymer ?
#
loop_
_entity_poly.entity_id
_entity_poly.type
_entity_poly.pdbx_seq_one_letter_code
_entity_poly.pdbx_strand_id
1 'polypeptide(L)'
;MSTGVSKRLCSRRGNLTGFSPIFALLLTGMLAPPANGAPFTFSLTGSLATVRHAHTTTLLPDGRVLVAGGFSDSNNSAQASAELYNPATGRWSATGSMATPRFFGTATLLPNGRVLVAGGSTATAELYDPIKGAWAVTGSMSTSRREFTATLLANGKVLVSGGTDGSNRFSTAELYDPASGTWSNTGNLSTVRADHLAVLLPNGKVLVTGGFSTGGSVLGTSEIYDPASGTWSATASLITPRYTAAATLLANGKVLVAGGGGSSGPPLTSSELYDPQTGGWAATGSMGNARFIHTTTLLPNGKVLVVGGGDGTGHVVPIAELYDPANGQWTATGSLNEGRDGHTATMLPNGKVLVTAGSGPVGSDIASCELYDPALGIWANTGPLVAPTLSHTATILPDGRVLLAGGADQFGAARNLAEIYDPATSLCALTGNLGAARHSHTATLLANGKVLVAGGIGSGGSPVASAELFDPATGTWSATGSLGVGRDLHTATLLPNGKVYVAGGESAGGGLLASAELYDPGTGIWTATGNMLNPRRSHTATLLPDGKVLVVEGFNTESFELYDPRAGTSTNIIALNAPGRYARTATLLPNGKVLLAGGQLSGGALTYTALYDPANQSLSVTGSLATARHDHTATLLPNGKVLVAGGTGSNGALSSAELYDPATGTWSATANLATEHSSQTATLLLNGKVLLAGGRDANGNALVISELYDVGLKFNSAWQPQITTSPAIANRASKLSLAGVRFKGVSQASYGSFNDSPTNYPVVQLRNIDNTQVSYLQVDPTSGWSDTSYTSVPLSNNVALGPSSITVFTNGIPSAAKYLLVSPKSTQALNVATRLQIAQDPNILIGGFIVTGTVPKKVIVRAIGPSLKINGVPLAGRLANPVLELHDQTQIIATNDNWKIDDQTQQSQEAQLAATGLAPMDDLESAIVRTLSPGLYTAIMRGVNGGAGIGVVEIYDLDQAADAEMVNISTRGFVDTGDGVMIGGFILGGSSQPSKILIRGIGPSLAGLGIANPLANPSLELHDAQGALIGTNDNWKVNDQTQLSQESELRTTGLQPPNDLESAILTTLLPGPHTTIISGKNSGTGVGVIEVYNLH
;
A
#
# COMPACT_ATOMS: atom_id res chain seq x y z
N MET A 1 -45.43 -47.82 46.44
CA MET A 1 -45.28 -46.35 46.51
C MET A 1 -44.34 -45.95 45.38
N SER A 2 -44.63 -45.21 44.32
CA SER A 2 -45.81 -44.63 43.63
C SER A 2 -45.17 -44.01 42.36
N THR A 3 -45.56 -44.13 41.09
CA THR A 3 -46.69 -44.70 40.33
C THR A 3 -46.40 -44.48 38.82
N GLY A 4 -46.88 -45.40 37.96
CA GLY A 4 -47.37 -45.13 36.59
C GLY A 4 -46.36 -45.27 35.43
N VAL A 5 -46.33 -46.29 34.54
CA VAL A 5 -47.33 -47.02 33.70
C VAL A 5 -47.63 -46.37 32.33
N SER A 6 -47.53 -47.23 31.28
CA SER A 6 -48.14 -47.18 29.93
C SER A 6 -47.48 -46.29 28.86
N LYS A 7 -46.97 -46.83 27.72
CA LYS A 7 -47.56 -47.58 26.58
C LYS A 7 -48.01 -46.68 25.43
N ARG A 8 -47.65 -47.15 24.21
CA ARG A 8 -48.31 -46.96 22.89
C ARG A 8 -48.08 -45.58 22.25
N LEU A 9 -47.96 -45.38 20.94
CA LEU A 9 -48.25 -46.06 19.64
C LEU A 9 -47.57 -45.11 18.58
N CYS A 10 -47.18 -45.39 17.34
CA CYS A 10 -47.47 -46.43 16.37
C CYS A 10 -46.45 -46.34 15.20
N SER A 11 -46.38 -47.47 14.48
CA SER A 11 -45.74 -47.87 13.22
C SER A 11 -45.66 -46.84 12.07
N ARG A 12 -44.79 -47.00 11.06
CA ARG A 12 -44.93 -48.04 10.01
C ARG A 12 -43.69 -48.26 9.13
N ARG A 13 -43.46 -49.54 8.81
CA ARG A 13 -42.66 -50.08 7.69
C ARG A 13 -43.20 -49.64 6.34
N GLY A 14 -42.31 -49.51 5.35
CA GLY A 14 -42.62 -49.53 3.92
C GLY A 14 -41.38 -49.92 3.11
N ASN A 15 -41.48 -51.07 2.46
CA ASN A 15 -40.43 -51.76 1.69
C ASN A 15 -40.11 -51.08 0.34
N LEU A 16 -38.84 -51.22 -0.06
CA LEU A 16 -38.29 -51.61 -1.38
C LEU A 16 -38.87 -51.06 -2.71
N THR A 17 -37.89 -50.71 -3.55
CA THR A 17 -37.81 -50.77 -5.03
C THR A 17 -38.24 -49.56 -5.87
N GLY A 18 -37.27 -49.06 -6.65
CA GLY A 18 -37.50 -48.69 -8.04
C GLY A 18 -37.31 -47.21 -8.39
N PHE A 19 -36.31 -46.97 -9.23
CA PHE A 19 -36.13 -45.82 -10.14
C PHE A 19 -35.43 -44.55 -9.61
N SER A 20 -34.20 -44.37 -10.10
CA SER A 20 -33.55 -43.07 -10.39
C SER A 20 -33.93 -42.65 -11.83
N PRO A 21 -33.65 -41.42 -12.33
CA PRO A 21 -32.90 -40.31 -11.69
C PRO A 21 -33.51 -38.89 -11.89
N ILE A 22 -32.78 -37.88 -11.43
CA ILE A 22 -32.80 -36.44 -11.83
C ILE A 22 -33.83 -35.53 -11.11
N PHE A 23 -33.42 -34.93 -9.98
CA PHE A 23 -33.38 -33.46 -9.77
C PHE A 23 -32.80 -33.12 -8.38
N ALA A 24 -32.10 -31.98 -8.31
CA ALA A 24 -31.64 -31.25 -7.11
C ALA A 24 -30.41 -31.81 -6.35
N LEU A 25 -29.22 -31.43 -6.81
CA LEU A 25 -28.03 -31.29 -5.97
C LEU A 25 -27.52 -29.84 -6.10
N LEU A 26 -27.83 -28.99 -5.11
CA LEU A 26 -27.18 -27.69 -4.87
C LEU A 26 -27.68 -27.08 -3.56
N LEU A 27 -27.18 -27.58 -2.44
CA LEU A 27 -26.80 -26.76 -1.27
C LEU A 27 -26.21 -27.68 -0.20
N THR A 28 -24.88 -27.67 -0.07
CA THR A 28 -24.09 -27.78 1.18
C THR A 28 -22.64 -28.11 0.80
N GLY A 29 -22.00 -27.17 0.10
CA GLY A 29 -20.54 -27.06 0.01
C GLY A 29 -20.04 -25.96 0.93
N MET A 30 -20.51 -25.92 2.18
CA MET A 30 -19.84 -25.14 3.21
C MET A 30 -18.63 -25.97 3.66
N LEU A 31 -17.46 -25.66 3.12
CA LEU A 31 -16.20 -26.09 3.72
C LEU A 31 -16.18 -25.56 5.16
N ALA A 32 -16.26 -26.48 6.12
CA ALA A 32 -15.86 -26.23 7.49
C ALA A 32 -14.41 -25.71 7.49
N PRO A 33 -14.04 -24.77 8.37
CA PRO A 33 -12.65 -24.33 8.51
C PRO A 33 -11.76 -25.53 8.89
N PRO A 34 -10.49 -25.55 8.46
CA PRO A 34 -9.57 -26.62 8.83
C PRO A 34 -9.40 -26.67 10.36
N ALA A 35 -9.14 -27.87 10.88
CA ALA A 35 -9.17 -28.21 12.30
C ALA A 35 -8.32 -27.29 13.20
N ASN A 36 -8.82 -27.03 14.42
CA ASN A 36 -8.25 -26.21 15.51
C ASN A 36 -6.96 -26.77 16.15
N GLY A 37 -6.28 -25.93 16.94
CA GLY A 37 -5.19 -26.27 17.84
C GLY A 37 -5.50 -27.39 18.84
N ALA A 38 -5.03 -28.59 18.52
CA ALA A 38 -4.54 -29.54 19.51
C ALA A 38 -3.24 -28.99 20.16
N PRO A 39 -2.79 -29.48 21.34
CA PRO A 39 -1.55 -29.04 21.98
C PRO A 39 -0.28 -29.62 21.31
N PHE A 40 -0.21 -29.45 20.00
CA PHE A 40 0.90 -29.72 19.07
C PHE A 40 1.21 -31.22 18.83
N THR A 41 1.15 -31.64 17.56
CA THR A 41 1.42 -33.01 17.08
C THR A 41 1.93 -33.00 15.64
N PHE A 42 2.80 -33.95 15.28
CA PHE A 42 3.90 -33.68 14.35
C PHE A 42 4.11 -34.73 13.25
N SER A 43 4.61 -34.32 12.08
CA SER A 43 5.33 -35.16 11.11
C SER A 43 6.16 -34.32 10.10
N LEU A 44 7.44 -34.68 9.95
CA LEU A 44 8.50 -33.80 9.42
C LEU A 44 8.67 -33.73 7.89
N THR A 45 9.33 -32.65 7.46
CA THR A 45 9.83 -32.27 6.13
C THR A 45 11.08 -31.38 6.33
N GLY A 46 11.53 -30.61 5.33
CA GLY A 46 12.69 -29.70 5.40
C GLY A 46 12.70 -28.72 4.21
N SER A 47 13.82 -28.06 3.91
CA SER A 47 13.85 -26.91 2.98
C SER A 47 15.26 -26.56 2.38
N LEU A 48 15.27 -25.62 1.41
CA LEU A 48 16.38 -24.74 0.88
C LEU A 48 17.81 -25.31 0.66
N ALA A 49 18.83 -24.46 0.37
CA ALA A 49 20.03 -24.88 -0.36
C ALA A 49 21.41 -24.25 -0.04
N THR A 50 21.62 -23.34 0.94
CA THR A 50 22.99 -22.84 1.27
C THR A 50 23.14 -22.33 2.72
N VAL A 51 24.33 -22.47 3.33
CA VAL A 51 24.65 -22.02 4.70
C VAL A 51 24.73 -20.49 4.84
N ARG A 52 23.79 -19.87 5.59
CA ARG A 52 23.79 -18.43 6.01
C ARG A 52 22.75 -18.18 7.12
N HIS A 53 22.64 -16.92 7.56
CA HIS A 53 22.50 -16.53 8.97
C HIS A 53 21.44 -15.41 9.27
N ALA A 54 21.77 -14.54 10.24
CA ALA A 54 21.09 -13.35 10.77
C ALA A 54 19.89 -12.80 9.98
N HIS A 55 18.81 -12.48 10.68
CA HIS A 55 17.55 -12.05 10.07
C HIS A 55 17.11 -10.61 10.42
N THR A 56 16.28 -10.07 9.51
CA THR A 56 15.81 -8.68 9.35
C THR A 56 14.50 -8.77 8.54
N THR A 57 13.57 -7.80 8.67
CA THR A 57 12.15 -8.07 8.36
C THR A 57 11.32 -6.87 7.90
N THR A 58 10.34 -7.08 7.00
CA THR A 58 9.53 -5.98 6.40
C THR A 58 8.17 -6.47 5.89
N LEU A 59 7.41 -5.63 5.17
CA LEU A 59 6.10 -6.01 4.61
C LEU A 59 5.83 -5.37 3.21
N LEU A 60 5.03 -6.06 2.39
CA LEU A 60 4.12 -5.56 1.33
C LEU A 60 2.86 -6.46 1.31
N PRO A 61 1.88 -6.25 0.42
CA PRO A 61 0.59 -6.93 0.50
C PRO A 61 0.42 -8.47 0.33
N ASP A 62 1.17 -9.22 -0.49
CA ASP A 62 0.85 -10.66 -0.76
C ASP A 62 1.98 -11.72 -0.54
N GLY A 63 2.86 -12.03 -1.51
CA GLY A 63 3.75 -13.20 -1.45
C GLY A 63 5.04 -13.19 -2.30
N ARG A 64 5.32 -12.14 -3.09
CA ARG A 64 6.57 -11.94 -3.86
C ARG A 64 7.72 -11.50 -2.93
N VAL A 65 8.04 -12.29 -1.90
CA VAL A 65 8.98 -11.94 -0.81
C VAL A 65 10.41 -11.64 -1.32
N LEU A 66 10.99 -10.49 -0.99
CA LEU A 66 12.35 -10.04 -1.38
C LEU A 66 13.42 -10.48 -0.36
N VAL A 67 13.36 -11.73 0.10
CA VAL A 67 14.37 -12.35 1.00
C VAL A 67 15.78 -12.17 0.44
N ALA A 68 16.70 -11.63 1.25
CA ALA A 68 18.08 -11.43 0.81
C ALA A 68 19.15 -11.18 1.89
N GLY A 69 18.79 -10.92 3.16
CA GLY A 69 19.53 -9.97 4.02
C GLY A 69 20.99 -10.24 4.46
N GLY A 70 21.21 -10.40 5.75
CA GLY A 70 22.45 -10.90 6.34
C GLY A 70 23.39 -9.87 6.97
N PHE A 71 24.35 -10.42 7.71
CA PHE A 71 25.43 -9.74 8.42
C PHE A 71 26.68 -10.65 8.47
N SER A 72 27.11 -11.06 7.26
CA SER A 72 28.40 -11.59 6.80
C SER A 72 29.40 -12.20 7.82
N ASP A 73 29.82 -13.47 7.60
CA ASP A 73 30.71 -14.27 8.49
C ASP A 73 32.24 -14.32 8.16
N SER A 74 32.70 -14.93 7.04
CA SER A 74 34.12 -15.38 6.93
C SER A 74 34.85 -15.48 5.56
N ASN A 75 34.23 -15.32 4.38
CA ASN A 75 34.84 -15.68 3.06
C ASN A 75 34.63 -14.65 1.89
N ASN A 76 34.90 -13.36 2.06
CA ASN A 76 34.19 -12.33 1.28
C ASN A 76 34.63 -12.16 -0.20
N SER A 77 33.66 -12.29 -1.12
CA SER A 77 33.64 -11.57 -2.42
C SER A 77 32.21 -11.25 -2.91
N ALA A 78 31.25 -11.14 -1.97
CA ALA A 78 29.88 -10.66 -2.14
C ALA A 78 29.02 -11.22 -3.31
N GLN A 79 28.55 -12.47 -3.20
CA GLN A 79 27.68 -13.15 -4.17
C GLN A 79 26.20 -12.66 -4.23
N ALA A 80 25.37 -13.34 -5.04
CA ALA A 80 23.93 -13.06 -5.15
C ALA A 80 22.97 -14.14 -4.60
N SER A 81 23.45 -15.36 -4.30
CA SER A 81 22.59 -16.56 -4.33
C SER A 81 21.43 -16.57 -3.34
N ALA A 82 20.27 -17.03 -3.81
CA ALA A 82 19.03 -17.20 -3.06
C ALA A 82 18.39 -18.58 -3.36
N GLU A 83 17.21 -18.81 -2.83
CA GLU A 83 16.31 -19.92 -3.11
C GLU A 83 14.90 -19.29 -3.23
N LEU A 84 13.90 -19.88 -3.89
CA LEU A 84 12.53 -19.34 -3.82
C LEU A 84 11.53 -20.46 -3.57
N TYR A 85 10.61 -20.25 -2.61
CA TYR A 85 9.99 -21.34 -1.88
C TYR A 85 8.48 -21.10 -1.68
N ASN A 86 7.67 -22.06 -2.11
CA ASN A 86 6.26 -22.21 -1.72
C ASN A 86 6.02 -23.68 -1.32
N PRO A 87 5.66 -23.98 -0.07
CA PRO A 87 5.34 -25.34 0.38
C PRO A 87 3.93 -25.79 -0.07
N ALA A 88 3.74 -25.89 -1.39
CA ALA A 88 2.57 -26.52 -2.01
C ALA A 88 2.79 -26.92 -3.49
N THR A 89 3.02 -25.96 -4.40
CA THR A 89 2.72 -26.16 -5.83
C THR A 89 3.94 -26.60 -6.67
N GLY A 90 4.53 -27.72 -6.29
CA GLY A 90 5.46 -28.48 -7.14
C GLY A 90 6.94 -28.10 -7.04
N ARG A 91 7.42 -27.11 -7.81
CA ARG A 91 8.88 -26.85 -7.91
C ARG A 91 9.34 -25.44 -8.31
N TRP A 92 10.49 -25.10 -7.73
CA TRP A 92 11.49 -24.08 -8.06
C TRP A 92 11.91 -24.11 -9.57
N SER A 93 12.49 -23.02 -10.12
CA SER A 93 13.13 -22.94 -11.45
C SER A 93 14.07 -21.71 -11.63
N ALA A 94 15.39 -21.90 -11.81
CA ALA A 94 16.45 -20.92 -12.20
C ALA A 94 16.19 -19.38 -12.19
N THR A 95 16.94 -18.63 -11.37
CA THR A 95 17.04 -17.14 -11.24
C THR A 95 18.40 -16.72 -10.63
N GLY A 96 18.64 -15.44 -10.31
CA GLY A 96 19.88 -15.06 -9.61
C GLY A 96 19.98 -13.81 -8.69
N SER A 97 19.36 -12.63 -8.94
CA SER A 97 19.70 -11.42 -8.14
C SER A 97 18.74 -10.20 -8.24
N MET A 98 18.82 -9.23 -7.29
CA MET A 98 17.94 -8.04 -7.24
C MET A 98 18.60 -6.62 -7.43
N ALA A 99 19.45 -6.02 -6.57
CA ALA A 99 20.26 -4.81 -6.95
C ALA A 99 21.48 -4.40 -6.05
N THR A 100 22.73 -4.46 -6.54
CA THR A 100 24.08 -4.43 -5.89
C THR A 100 24.28 -5.09 -4.49
N PRO A 101 25.48 -5.58 -4.10
CA PRO A 101 25.69 -6.37 -2.86
C PRO A 101 25.55 -5.56 -1.56
N ARG A 102 25.16 -6.20 -0.43
CA ARG A 102 24.63 -5.51 0.78
C ARG A 102 24.61 -6.35 2.06
N PHE A 103 25.08 -5.84 3.19
CA PHE A 103 24.79 -6.39 4.53
C PHE A 103 24.19 -5.30 5.44
N PHE A 104 23.56 -5.70 6.55
CA PHE A 104 22.74 -4.86 7.45
C PHE A 104 21.43 -4.36 6.79
N GLY A 105 20.33 -4.28 7.56
CA GLY A 105 18.97 -4.18 7.00
C GLY A 105 18.17 -2.98 7.50
N THR A 106 17.00 -2.75 6.88
CA THR A 106 16.03 -1.74 7.34
C THR A 106 14.60 -2.03 6.88
N ALA A 107 13.61 -1.39 7.50
CA ALA A 107 12.21 -1.46 7.14
C ALA A 107 11.46 -0.20 7.60
N THR A 108 10.64 0.39 6.74
CA THR A 108 10.06 1.72 6.92
C THR A 108 8.92 1.97 5.87
N LEU A 109 8.30 3.15 5.76
CA LEU A 109 7.02 3.33 5.02
C LEU A 109 6.69 4.79 4.58
N LEU A 110 6.84 5.13 3.29
CA LEU A 110 6.70 6.48 2.68
C LEU A 110 5.30 6.74 2.04
N PRO A 111 5.04 7.93 1.44
CA PRO A 111 3.71 8.33 0.92
C PRO A 111 3.19 7.74 -0.42
N ASN A 112 3.78 8.04 -1.60
CA ASN A 112 3.10 7.97 -2.92
C ASN A 112 3.71 7.14 -4.11
N GLY A 113 5.03 7.08 -4.30
CA GLY A 113 5.63 6.74 -5.62
C GLY A 113 5.91 5.26 -5.98
N ARG A 114 6.80 4.61 -5.21
CA ARG A 114 7.38 3.26 -5.39
C ARG A 114 7.67 2.58 -4.01
N VAL A 115 8.86 2.04 -3.69
CA VAL A 115 9.17 1.30 -2.42
C VAL A 115 10.56 1.55 -1.75
N LEU A 116 11.40 2.49 -2.21
CA LEU A 116 12.70 2.89 -1.59
C LEU A 116 13.47 1.83 -0.74
N VAL A 117 13.75 0.65 -1.31
CA VAL A 117 14.33 -0.58 -0.71
C VAL A 117 15.88 -0.51 -0.66
N ALA A 118 16.40 0.30 0.27
CA ALA A 118 17.57 1.17 0.11
C ALA A 118 18.55 1.23 1.31
N GLY A 119 19.31 0.16 1.56
CA GLY A 119 20.23 0.04 2.70
C GLY A 119 21.42 1.02 2.73
N GLY A 120 22.27 0.87 3.75
CA GLY A 120 23.58 1.54 3.82
C GLY A 120 24.60 0.80 2.93
N SER A 121 25.52 1.43 2.19
CA SER A 121 25.86 2.86 2.22
C SER A 121 26.20 3.53 0.87
N THR A 122 25.23 3.53 -0.03
CA THR A 122 25.07 4.52 -1.11
C THR A 122 23.60 4.61 -1.51
N ALA A 123 23.14 5.73 -2.06
CA ALA A 123 21.93 5.70 -2.90
C ALA A 123 22.34 5.35 -4.32
N THR A 124 22.70 4.09 -4.49
CA THR A 124 22.37 3.34 -5.69
C THR A 124 20.85 3.30 -5.77
N ALA A 125 20.19 4.37 -6.25
CA ALA A 125 18.75 4.51 -6.28
C ALA A 125 18.04 3.64 -7.33
N GLU A 126 18.55 2.42 -7.49
CA GLU A 126 18.09 1.29 -8.30
C GLU A 126 16.57 1.16 -8.31
N LEU A 127 15.96 0.59 -9.36
CA LEU A 127 14.59 0.09 -9.23
C LEU A 127 14.30 -1.27 -9.88
N TYR A 128 14.75 -1.53 -11.11
CA TYR A 128 14.11 -2.45 -12.11
C TYR A 128 12.94 -1.74 -12.83
N ASP A 129 12.18 -2.40 -13.73
CA ASP A 129 11.00 -1.77 -14.37
C ASP A 129 9.93 -2.74 -14.95
N PRO A 130 9.10 -3.33 -14.08
CA PRO A 130 8.03 -4.25 -14.46
C PRO A 130 6.89 -3.78 -15.37
N ILE A 131 6.91 -2.56 -15.93
CA ILE A 131 5.90 -2.07 -16.88
C ILE A 131 6.45 -1.62 -18.25
N LYS A 132 7.74 -1.29 -18.41
CA LYS A 132 8.26 -0.77 -19.71
C LYS A 132 9.51 -1.50 -20.21
N GLY A 133 10.59 -1.47 -19.45
CA GLY A 133 11.91 -2.00 -19.83
C GLY A 133 12.68 -2.46 -18.60
N ALA A 134 13.93 -2.02 -18.46
CA ALA A 134 14.56 -1.62 -17.18
C ALA A 134 16.01 -1.20 -17.45
N TRP A 135 16.51 -0.21 -16.70
CA TRP A 135 17.88 0.28 -16.82
C TRP A 135 18.19 0.99 -18.17
N ALA A 136 18.57 2.29 -18.15
CA ALA A 136 19.08 3.07 -19.31
C ALA A 136 19.64 4.52 -19.00
N VAL A 137 20.57 4.77 -18.05
CA VAL A 137 21.04 6.17 -17.70
C VAL A 137 22.57 6.34 -17.46
N THR A 138 23.04 7.18 -16.50
CA THR A 138 24.44 7.31 -15.98
C THR A 138 24.50 8.12 -14.66
N GLY A 139 25.23 7.70 -13.60
CA GLY A 139 25.29 8.37 -12.24
C GLY A 139 25.08 7.50 -10.96
N SER A 140 24.19 7.91 -10.02
CA SER A 140 23.60 7.20 -8.83
C SER A 140 22.34 7.93 -8.23
N MET A 141 22.35 8.62 -7.07
CA MET A 141 21.29 9.61 -6.65
C MET A 141 21.74 10.52 -5.49
N SER A 142 21.64 11.86 -5.54
CA SER A 142 22.10 12.79 -4.48
C SER A 142 23.65 12.78 -4.30
N THR A 143 24.25 12.89 -3.10
CA THR A 143 25.70 12.62 -2.84
C THR A 143 25.95 11.81 -1.55
N SER A 144 26.66 10.66 -1.65
CA SER A 144 26.74 9.51 -0.70
C SER A 144 27.03 9.87 0.75
N ARG A 145 26.24 9.33 1.70
CA ARG A 145 26.12 9.84 3.09
C ARG A 145 25.12 9.00 3.93
N ARG A 146 25.47 8.52 5.15
CA ARG A 146 24.71 7.47 5.87
C ARG A 146 23.62 7.84 6.89
N GLU A 147 22.61 6.97 6.86
CA GLU A 147 21.53 6.62 7.80
C GLU A 147 20.51 7.70 8.19
N PHE A 148 19.22 7.48 7.87
CA PHE A 148 18.04 8.32 8.17
C PHE A 148 16.95 7.61 9.06
N THR A 149 15.90 8.34 9.52
CA THR A 149 14.79 7.94 10.46
C THR A 149 13.73 6.91 9.95
N ALA A 150 12.55 6.81 10.60
CA ALA A 150 11.25 6.29 10.11
C ALA A 150 10.04 7.23 10.44
N THR A 151 10.21 8.57 10.40
CA THR A 151 9.26 9.58 10.98
C THR A 151 8.05 9.96 10.11
N LEU A 152 7.12 10.75 10.66
CA LEU A 152 5.76 11.02 10.15
C LEU A 152 5.24 12.40 10.58
N LEU A 153 4.65 13.20 9.67
CA LEU A 153 3.67 14.25 9.99
C LEU A 153 2.49 14.28 8.98
N ALA A 154 1.44 15.06 9.23
CA ALA A 154 0.19 15.03 8.44
C ALA A 154 0.05 16.20 7.44
N ASN A 155 0.74 17.31 7.69
CA ASN A 155 0.72 18.53 6.89
C ASN A 155 1.56 18.44 5.60
N GLY A 156 1.31 17.39 4.79
CA GLY A 156 1.95 17.18 3.49
C GLY A 156 3.38 16.64 3.53
N LYS A 157 3.92 16.28 4.72
CA LYS A 157 5.30 15.83 4.91
C LYS A 157 5.43 14.59 5.79
N VAL A 158 6.42 13.77 5.47
CA VAL A 158 7.27 12.98 6.38
C VAL A 158 8.44 13.86 6.85
N LEU A 159 8.99 13.61 8.04
CA LEU A 159 10.32 14.11 8.43
C LEU A 159 11.37 13.01 8.32
N VAL A 160 12.63 13.36 8.09
CA VAL A 160 13.77 12.51 8.42
C VAL A 160 14.85 13.34 9.12
N SER A 161 15.77 12.67 9.78
CA SER A 161 17.06 13.17 10.24
C SER A 161 18.08 12.02 10.13
N GLY A 162 19.35 12.33 9.89
CA GLY A 162 20.39 11.37 9.47
C GLY A 162 21.77 12.01 9.34
N GLY A 163 22.90 11.28 9.31
CA GLY A 163 24.20 11.94 9.58
C GLY A 163 25.46 11.20 10.07
N THR A 164 25.65 9.90 9.81
CA THR A 164 26.82 9.16 10.33
C THR A 164 27.79 8.71 9.23
N ASP A 165 29.03 8.42 9.64
CA ASP A 165 30.04 7.70 8.87
C ASP A 165 30.42 6.32 9.48
N GLY A 166 29.86 5.96 10.64
CA GLY A 166 30.20 4.77 11.44
C GLY A 166 31.10 5.07 12.64
N SER A 167 32.30 5.63 12.40
CA SER A 167 33.20 6.19 13.41
C SER A 167 32.51 7.25 14.29
N ASN A 168 31.56 8.01 13.72
CA ASN A 168 31.03 9.29 14.24
C ASN A 168 29.50 9.55 14.09
N ARG A 169 29.09 10.80 14.47
CA ARG A 169 27.77 11.27 14.98
C ARG A 169 27.56 12.84 14.91
N PHE A 170 27.13 13.48 13.80
CA PHE A 170 26.69 14.93 13.80
C PHE A 170 25.22 15.05 14.40
N SER A 171 24.35 16.09 14.16
CA SER A 171 22.86 16.07 14.50
C SER A 171 21.83 16.99 13.71
N THR A 172 20.79 16.45 12.99
CA THR A 172 19.93 17.13 11.92
C THR A 172 18.50 17.59 12.23
N ALA A 173 17.97 18.46 11.35
CA ALA A 173 16.84 18.18 10.43
C ALA A 173 17.15 18.71 9.00
N GLU A 174 16.47 18.27 7.93
CA GLU A 174 16.77 18.74 6.55
C GLU A 174 15.50 19.06 5.72
N LEU A 175 15.40 18.72 4.42
CA LEU A 175 14.41 19.27 3.46
C LEU A 175 14.08 18.23 2.35
N TYR A 176 12.87 18.28 1.74
CA TYR A 176 12.44 17.49 0.56
C TYR A 176 10.98 17.87 0.13
N ASP A 177 10.77 18.55 -1.01
CA ASP A 177 9.46 19.07 -1.47
C ASP A 177 9.28 19.10 -3.02
N PRO A 178 8.50 18.18 -3.63
CA PRO A 178 8.44 18.09 -5.09
C PRO A 178 7.12 18.55 -5.74
N ALA A 179 7.27 19.19 -6.89
CA ALA A 179 6.88 18.57 -8.16
C ALA A 179 8.16 18.38 -8.99
N SER A 180 9.07 17.54 -8.49
CA SER A 180 10.52 17.72 -8.64
C SER A 180 11.37 16.44 -8.75
N GLY A 181 12.61 16.60 -9.22
CA GLY A 181 13.67 15.59 -9.36
C GLY A 181 14.91 16.05 -10.15
N THR A 182 15.90 16.67 -9.49
CA THR A 182 17.26 17.00 -10.02
C THR A 182 18.23 17.16 -8.82
N TRP A 183 19.18 18.11 -8.78
CA TRP A 183 20.16 18.30 -7.67
C TRP A 183 20.23 19.77 -7.18
N SER A 184 20.56 20.03 -5.90
CA SER A 184 20.59 21.39 -5.31
C SER A 184 21.67 21.64 -4.24
N ASN A 185 21.59 20.97 -3.08
CA ASN A 185 22.43 21.15 -1.87
C ASN A 185 22.35 22.50 -1.12
N THR A 186 22.35 22.44 0.23
CA THR A 186 22.82 23.51 1.15
C THR A 186 23.47 22.84 2.38
N GLY A 187 22.85 22.84 3.58
CA GLY A 187 23.43 22.19 4.77
C GLY A 187 22.67 22.32 6.08
N ASN A 188 22.03 21.22 6.49
CA ASN A 188 21.81 20.83 7.91
C ASN A 188 20.76 21.65 8.73
N LEU A 189 20.39 21.19 9.94
CA LEU A 189 19.56 21.94 10.92
C LEU A 189 19.65 21.35 12.35
N SER A 190 19.22 22.08 13.37
CA SER A 190 19.02 21.66 14.79
C SER A 190 20.18 20.96 15.53
N THR A 191 19.86 20.05 16.47
CA THR A 191 20.40 20.06 17.84
C THR A 191 20.99 18.72 18.29
N VAL A 192 21.94 18.73 19.23
CA VAL A 192 23.06 17.78 19.36
C VAL A 192 22.77 16.40 20.01
N ARG A 193 21.79 15.64 19.50
CA ARG A 193 21.62 14.19 19.78
C ARG A 193 21.26 13.40 18.51
N ALA A 194 21.54 12.09 18.45
CA ALA A 194 21.72 11.41 17.18
C ALA A 194 21.45 9.88 17.01
N ASP A 195 20.81 9.11 17.91
CA ASP A 195 20.54 7.65 17.68
C ASP A 195 19.30 7.16 18.43
N HIS A 196 18.26 6.68 17.75
CA HIS A 196 16.90 7.07 18.15
C HIS A 196 15.75 6.05 17.92
N LEU A 197 14.66 6.19 18.68
CA LEU A 197 13.40 5.44 18.62
C LEU A 197 12.18 6.33 18.97
N ALA A 198 11.12 6.28 18.16
CA ALA A 198 9.82 6.89 18.49
C ALA A 198 8.62 5.96 18.18
N VAL A 199 7.55 5.98 18.99
CA VAL A 199 6.36 5.10 18.81
C VAL A 199 5.04 5.75 19.30
N LEU A 200 4.02 4.93 19.53
CA LEU A 200 2.58 5.17 19.29
C LEU A 200 1.76 5.54 20.56
N LEU A 201 0.79 6.45 20.37
CA LEU A 201 -0.05 7.16 21.35
C LEU A 201 -1.40 7.59 20.67
N PRO A 202 -2.27 8.44 21.27
CA PRO A 202 -3.55 8.82 20.64
C PRO A 202 -3.54 9.96 19.60
N ASN A 203 -2.65 10.96 19.72
CA ASN A 203 -2.90 12.34 19.23
C ASN A 203 -1.94 12.84 18.11
N GLY A 204 -1.53 11.96 17.22
CA GLY A 204 -0.77 12.29 16.01
C GLY A 204 0.74 12.56 16.12
N LYS A 205 1.28 12.87 17.31
CA LYS A 205 2.72 13.14 17.56
C LYS A 205 3.69 11.94 17.38
N VAL A 206 4.73 11.85 18.21
CA VAL A 206 5.65 10.70 18.39
C VAL A 206 6.24 10.72 19.82
N LEU A 207 7.14 9.79 20.16
CA LEU A 207 7.90 9.69 21.43
C LEU A 207 9.38 10.11 21.26
N VAL A 208 10.03 10.67 22.28
CA VAL A 208 11.52 10.79 22.33
C VAL A 208 12.15 9.74 23.25
N THR A 209 13.05 8.90 22.73
CA THR A 209 14.16 8.25 23.48
C THR A 209 15.14 7.53 22.53
N GLY A 210 16.43 7.38 22.89
CA GLY A 210 17.46 6.99 21.93
C GLY A 210 18.64 6.13 22.43
N GLY A 211 18.96 5.09 21.64
CA GLY A 211 20.33 4.67 21.29
C GLY A 211 21.43 4.54 22.35
N PHE A 212 22.64 4.97 21.92
CA PHE A 212 23.88 5.10 22.70
C PHE A 212 24.28 6.60 22.87
N SER A 213 25.57 6.95 22.99
CA SER A 213 26.12 8.33 23.14
C SER A 213 27.37 8.56 22.28
N THR A 214 28.03 9.73 22.36
CA THR A 214 29.32 9.96 21.67
C THR A 214 30.34 8.89 22.07
N GLY A 215 30.31 8.48 23.34
CA GLY A 215 31.25 7.59 24.01
C GLY A 215 30.74 6.18 24.23
N GLY A 216 29.73 5.72 23.48
CA GLY A 216 29.18 4.37 23.59
C GLY A 216 28.26 4.17 24.81
N SER A 217 27.87 5.25 25.49
CA SER A 217 26.98 5.17 26.63
C SER A 217 25.56 4.84 26.18
N VAL A 218 25.07 3.67 26.56
CA VAL A 218 24.09 3.63 27.64
C VAL A 218 23.31 4.94 28.04
N LEU A 219 22.36 5.46 27.24
CA LEU A 219 21.48 6.64 27.57
C LEU A 219 19.98 6.30 27.86
N GLY A 220 18.99 7.15 27.52
CA GLY A 220 17.54 6.83 27.47
C GLY A 220 16.54 8.01 27.56
N THR A 221 16.99 9.27 27.45
CA THR A 221 16.30 10.51 27.83
C THR A 221 15.36 11.12 26.75
N SER A 222 14.91 12.38 26.84
CA SER A 222 13.66 12.83 26.17
C SER A 222 13.42 14.33 25.99
N GLU A 223 12.51 14.70 25.08
CA GLU A 223 11.53 15.80 25.24
C GLU A 223 10.28 15.45 24.38
N ILE A 224 9.70 16.36 23.59
CA ILE A 224 8.68 16.11 22.53
C ILE A 224 8.71 17.27 21.51
N TYR A 225 8.10 17.23 20.31
CA TYR A 225 8.22 18.31 19.31
C TYR A 225 7.12 18.26 18.19
N ASP A 226 6.76 19.42 17.61
CA ASP A 226 5.78 19.69 16.53
C ASP A 226 6.10 21.05 15.80
N PRO A 227 6.72 21.11 14.61
CA PRO A 227 7.58 22.25 14.18
C PRO A 227 7.16 23.74 14.25
N ALA A 228 8.07 24.61 14.76
CA ALA A 228 8.13 26.09 14.56
C ALA A 228 9.51 26.70 14.94
N SER A 229 9.69 27.43 16.07
CA SER A 229 11.00 27.92 16.59
C SER A 229 10.91 28.62 17.98
N GLY A 230 12.01 28.68 18.76
CA GLY A 230 12.16 29.29 20.12
C GLY A 230 13.49 28.93 20.81
N THR A 231 13.78 28.91 22.14
CA THR A 231 13.09 29.11 23.46
C THR A 231 12.27 27.97 24.11
N TRP A 232 12.84 26.79 24.43
CA TRP A 232 12.06 25.54 24.73
C TRP A 232 11.58 25.22 26.17
N SER A 233 10.84 24.11 26.33
CA SER A 233 10.17 23.61 27.55
C SER A 233 10.15 22.07 27.63
N ALA A 234 10.10 21.47 28.84
CA ALA A 234 10.51 20.08 29.07
C ALA A 234 9.43 18.98 29.31
N THR A 235 9.76 17.71 28.98
CA THR A 235 9.01 16.48 29.33
C THR A 235 9.89 15.20 29.33
N ALA A 236 9.39 14.08 29.85
CA ALA A 236 10.15 12.92 30.38
C ALA A 236 10.27 11.67 29.46
N SER A 237 10.98 10.63 29.93
CA SER A 237 11.72 9.63 29.11
C SER A 237 11.52 8.15 29.51
N LEU A 238 12.41 7.23 29.06
CA LEU A 238 12.72 6.00 29.81
C LEU A 238 13.41 6.40 31.14
N ILE A 239 12.74 7.17 32.02
CA ILE A 239 13.38 8.23 32.84
C ILE A 239 14.56 7.78 33.69
N THR A 240 14.47 6.57 34.25
CA THR A 240 15.66 5.84 34.74
C THR A 240 15.82 4.59 33.86
N PRO A 241 16.65 4.63 32.77
CA PRO A 241 16.47 3.80 31.58
C PRO A 241 16.76 2.31 31.72
N ARG A 242 16.86 1.68 30.55
CA ARG A 242 16.71 0.25 30.33
C ARG A 242 17.33 -0.22 29.01
N TYR A 243 17.82 -1.46 28.98
CA TYR A 243 18.34 -2.09 27.75
C TYR A 243 17.16 -2.57 26.90
N THR A 244 16.81 -1.72 25.94
CA THR A 244 15.57 -1.81 25.15
C THR A 244 14.31 -1.74 26.02
N ALA A 245 13.17 -1.77 25.34
CA ALA A 245 11.81 -1.89 25.84
C ALA A 245 11.01 -2.56 24.69
N ALA A 246 9.70 -2.76 24.81
CA ALA A 246 8.90 -3.51 23.81
C ALA A 246 7.93 -2.61 23.02
N ALA A 247 7.88 -2.74 21.69
CA ALA A 247 6.92 -2.11 20.76
C ALA A 247 5.91 -3.14 20.21
N THR A 248 5.03 -3.56 21.09
CA THR A 248 3.87 -4.41 20.81
C THR A 248 2.60 -3.55 20.65
N LEU A 249 1.47 -4.17 20.31
CA LEU A 249 0.14 -3.57 20.51
C LEU A 249 -0.83 -4.61 21.07
N LEU A 250 -1.44 -4.32 22.21
CA LEU A 250 -2.36 -5.23 22.94
C LEU A 250 -3.73 -4.56 23.19
N ALA A 251 -4.70 -5.30 23.72
CA ALA A 251 -6.11 -4.93 23.60
C ALA A 251 -6.68 -3.95 24.65
N ASN A 252 -6.38 -4.10 25.95
CA ASN A 252 -7.37 -3.77 26.99
C ASN A 252 -7.64 -2.28 27.29
N GLY A 253 -6.78 -1.35 26.87
CA GLY A 253 -6.75 0.03 27.39
C GLY A 253 -5.79 0.17 28.60
N LYS A 254 -4.53 0.44 28.30
CA LYS A 254 -3.34 0.55 29.19
C LYS A 254 -2.16 0.97 28.29
N VAL A 255 -0.91 0.75 28.71
CA VAL A 255 0.21 0.34 27.84
C VAL A 255 1.00 -0.76 28.57
N LEU A 256 1.78 -1.61 27.87
CA LEU A 256 2.62 -2.64 28.47
C LEU A 256 4.08 -2.62 28.00
N VAL A 257 5.01 -2.48 28.95
CA VAL A 257 6.37 -3.07 28.92
C VAL A 257 6.71 -3.48 30.37
N ALA A 258 7.66 -4.40 30.57
CA ALA A 258 7.88 -5.10 31.84
C ALA A 258 9.39 -5.20 32.20
N GLY A 259 9.81 -4.59 33.31
CA GLY A 259 11.17 -4.71 33.88
C GLY A 259 11.98 -3.41 34.03
N GLY A 260 13.28 -3.58 34.27
CA GLY A 260 14.33 -2.57 34.54
C GLY A 260 15.64 -3.29 34.91
N GLY A 261 16.78 -2.62 35.10
CA GLY A 261 17.09 -1.21 34.88
C GLY A 261 18.62 -1.04 34.70
N GLY A 262 19.31 -0.42 35.66
CA GLY A 262 20.77 -0.27 35.69
C GLY A 262 21.23 0.74 36.75
N SER A 263 22.46 1.24 36.79
CA SER A 263 23.54 1.12 35.78
C SER A 263 24.56 0.02 36.10
N SER A 264 24.57 -0.44 37.36
CA SER A 264 25.38 -1.56 37.87
C SER A 264 24.80 -2.09 39.19
N GLY A 265 23.47 -2.02 39.34
CA GLY A 265 22.76 -2.33 40.58
C GLY A 265 22.27 -3.78 40.68
N PRO A 266 21.72 -4.18 41.85
CA PRO A 266 21.15 -5.51 42.05
C PRO A 266 19.87 -5.74 41.21
N PRO A 267 19.30 -6.97 41.22
CA PRO A 267 18.07 -7.30 40.50
C PRO A 267 16.87 -6.37 40.72
N LEU A 268 15.96 -6.40 39.74
CA LEU A 268 14.92 -5.42 39.51
C LEU A 268 13.87 -5.39 40.62
N THR A 269 13.51 -4.20 41.08
CA THR A 269 12.57 -3.97 42.21
C THR A 269 11.63 -2.77 41.94
N SER A 270 10.66 -2.54 42.83
CA SER A 270 9.61 -1.50 42.75
C SER A 270 8.70 -1.55 41.51
N SER A 271 7.54 -0.89 41.54
CA SER A 271 6.53 -0.93 40.47
C SER A 271 5.70 0.35 40.46
N GLU A 272 6.06 1.25 39.55
CA GLU A 272 5.74 2.66 39.66
C GLU A 272 5.09 3.17 38.36
N LEU A 273 3.75 3.24 38.37
CA LEU A 273 2.93 3.60 37.21
C LEU A 273 2.38 5.03 37.35
N TYR A 274 2.52 5.75 36.25
CA TYR A 274 2.51 7.21 36.12
C TYR A 274 2.32 7.55 34.64
N ASP A 275 2.40 8.83 34.35
CA ASP A 275 2.99 9.49 33.18
C ASP A 275 3.23 10.96 33.63
N PRO A 276 3.89 11.87 32.87
CA PRO A 276 3.97 13.29 33.25
C PRO A 276 2.61 13.88 33.69
N GLN A 277 1.51 13.31 33.20
CA GLN A 277 0.14 13.56 33.64
C GLN A 277 -0.18 13.13 35.07
N THR A 278 0.73 13.13 36.06
CA THR A 278 0.44 12.37 37.31
C THR A 278 0.77 12.94 38.74
N GLY A 279 1.06 12.06 39.74
CA GLY A 279 1.10 12.24 41.23
C GLY A 279 -0.17 11.96 42.10
N GLY A 280 -0.39 10.96 43.01
CA GLY A 280 0.31 9.76 43.59
C GLY A 280 0.02 8.31 43.03
N TRP A 281 1.03 7.40 42.84
CA TRP A 281 1.07 6.29 41.82
C TRP A 281 -0.12 5.31 41.77
N ALA A 282 -0.25 4.66 40.61
CA ALA A 282 -0.75 3.27 40.49
C ALA A 282 0.41 2.24 40.44
N ALA A 283 0.15 0.95 40.63
CA ALA A 283 1.17 -0.10 40.71
C ALA A 283 0.76 -1.43 40.07
N THR A 284 1.69 -2.39 40.02
CA THR A 284 1.46 -3.76 39.51
C THR A 284 2.42 -4.78 40.18
N GLY A 285 2.16 -6.09 40.03
CA GLY A 285 2.83 -7.15 40.79
C GLY A 285 4.15 -7.67 40.20
N SER A 286 4.86 -8.44 41.02
CA SER A 286 6.12 -9.13 40.69
C SER A 286 5.95 -10.13 39.53
N MET A 287 6.89 -10.13 38.58
CA MET A 287 6.69 -10.68 37.22
C MET A 287 7.21 -12.12 37.04
N GLY A 288 7.05 -12.66 35.82
CA GLY A 288 7.87 -13.77 35.33
C GLY A 288 9.33 -13.34 35.07
N ASN A 289 10.09 -14.09 34.27
CA ASN A 289 11.54 -14.22 34.49
C ASN A 289 12.41 -13.56 33.38
N ALA A 290 13.71 -13.87 33.27
CA ALA A 290 14.69 -13.09 32.47
C ALA A 290 15.24 -13.79 31.22
N ARG A 291 15.70 -12.97 30.24
CA ARG A 291 16.38 -13.34 28.98
C ARG A 291 16.90 -12.09 28.22
N PHE A 292 17.62 -12.31 27.12
CA PHE A 292 18.20 -11.33 26.20
C PHE A 292 17.81 -11.65 24.74
N ILE A 293 17.23 -10.67 24.02
CA ILE A 293 16.62 -10.80 22.68
C ILE A 293 15.36 -11.69 22.71
N HIS A 294 14.20 -11.12 22.37
CA HIS A 294 12.91 -11.85 22.33
C HIS A 294 11.84 -11.01 21.63
N THR A 295 11.08 -11.56 20.67
CA THR A 295 10.15 -10.80 19.80
C THR A 295 8.69 -11.22 19.98
N THR A 296 7.72 -10.40 19.55
CA THR A 296 6.31 -10.81 19.48
C THR A 296 5.88 -11.08 18.05
N THR A 297 5.27 -12.24 17.79
CA THR A 297 4.13 -12.26 16.86
C THR A 297 2.88 -12.79 17.53
N LEU A 298 1.88 -11.92 17.48
CA LEU A 298 0.84 -11.85 18.49
C LEU A 298 -0.42 -12.61 18.07
N LEU A 299 -0.24 -13.83 17.52
CA LEU A 299 -1.26 -14.55 16.72
C LEU A 299 -2.69 -14.47 17.30
N PRO A 300 -3.75 -14.36 16.47
CA PRO A 300 -5.16 -14.12 16.85
C PRO A 300 -5.81 -14.92 18.00
N ASN A 301 -5.12 -15.81 18.68
CA ASN A 301 -5.60 -16.96 19.43
C ASN A 301 -6.39 -16.64 20.73
N GLY A 302 -6.52 -15.36 21.14
CA GLY A 302 -6.91 -14.96 22.51
C GLY A 302 -5.83 -15.26 23.57
N LYS A 303 -4.79 -15.98 23.16
CA LYS A 303 -3.52 -16.31 23.82
C LYS A 303 -2.41 -16.00 22.80
N VAL A 304 -1.24 -16.65 22.81
CA VAL A 304 -0.17 -16.32 21.85
C VAL A 304 0.78 -17.49 21.55
N LEU A 305 1.51 -17.38 20.44
CA LEU A 305 2.75 -18.07 20.08
C LEU A 305 3.78 -17.95 21.23
N VAL A 306 4.49 -19.01 21.66
CA VAL A 306 5.68 -18.89 22.54
C VAL A 306 6.79 -19.91 22.20
N VAL A 307 8.04 -19.49 22.31
CA VAL A 307 9.26 -20.26 21.96
C VAL A 307 10.16 -20.38 23.22
N GLY A 308 11.17 -21.28 23.26
CA GLY A 308 12.11 -21.34 24.40
C GLY A 308 13.04 -20.12 24.54
N GLY A 309 13.85 -20.05 25.59
CA GLY A 309 14.81 -18.96 25.87
C GLY A 309 15.01 -18.67 27.36
N GLY A 310 16.10 -18.03 27.74
CA GLY A 310 16.41 -17.68 29.13
C GLY A 310 17.74 -16.94 29.28
N ASP A 311 17.99 -16.31 30.43
CA ASP A 311 19.16 -15.45 30.72
C ASP A 311 20.54 -16.20 30.75
N GLY A 312 20.91 -16.83 29.64
CA GLY A 312 21.95 -17.85 29.55
C GLY A 312 23.28 -17.42 28.95
N THR A 313 24.38 -17.91 29.50
CA THR A 313 25.71 -17.96 28.86
C THR A 313 25.73 -19.04 27.76
N GLY A 314 24.83 -18.91 26.78
CA GLY A 314 24.26 -20.06 26.08
C GLY A 314 23.48 -20.95 27.06
N HIS A 315 23.34 -22.24 26.74
CA HIS A 315 22.79 -23.25 27.64
C HIS A 315 21.39 -22.86 28.17
N VAL A 316 20.48 -22.55 27.25
CA VAL A 316 19.15 -22.00 27.55
C VAL A 316 18.10 -23.07 27.81
N VAL A 317 16.89 -22.64 28.16
CA VAL A 317 15.80 -23.51 28.64
C VAL A 317 14.48 -23.13 27.99
N PRO A 318 13.52 -24.07 27.88
CA PRO A 318 12.19 -23.74 27.39
C PRO A 318 11.37 -22.91 28.38
N ILE A 319 10.46 -22.09 27.85
CA ILE A 319 9.61 -21.16 28.62
C ILE A 319 8.18 -21.13 28.04
N ALA A 320 7.14 -21.12 28.89
CA ALA A 320 5.74 -20.76 28.59
C ALA A 320 4.87 -20.70 29.86
N GLU A 321 4.10 -19.65 30.08
CA GLU A 321 3.18 -19.52 31.22
C GLU A 321 1.91 -18.74 30.89
N LEU A 322 0.72 -19.33 31.09
CA LEU A 322 -0.56 -18.73 30.73
C LEU A 322 -1.41 -18.34 31.94
N TYR A 323 -1.78 -17.05 32.05
CA TYR A 323 -2.94 -16.62 32.83
C TYR A 323 -4.10 -16.21 31.91
N ASP A 324 -5.27 -15.97 32.52
CA ASP A 324 -6.29 -15.05 32.00
C ASP A 324 -6.63 -14.05 33.12
N PRO A 325 -7.08 -12.82 32.83
CA PRO A 325 -6.87 -11.71 33.77
C PRO A 325 -7.75 -11.76 35.01
N ALA A 326 -8.80 -12.60 35.00
CA ALA A 326 -9.66 -12.91 36.14
C ALA A 326 -9.16 -14.10 37.00
N ASN A 327 -8.04 -14.73 36.65
CA ASN A 327 -7.33 -15.68 37.51
C ASN A 327 -5.91 -15.21 37.89
N GLY A 328 -5.21 -14.49 37.00
CA GLY A 328 -3.97 -13.77 37.32
C GLY A 328 -2.82 -14.67 37.83
N GLN A 329 -2.82 -15.95 37.49
CA GLN A 329 -1.79 -16.95 37.83
C GLN A 329 -1.64 -17.97 36.70
N TRP A 330 -0.50 -18.65 36.67
CA TRP A 330 -0.03 -19.39 35.51
C TRP A 330 -0.58 -20.82 35.32
N THR A 331 -0.50 -21.28 34.07
CA THR A 331 -0.76 -22.64 33.59
C THR A 331 0.21 -22.98 32.45
N ALA A 332 0.55 -24.26 32.27
CA ALA A 332 1.50 -24.75 31.26
C ALA A 332 0.84 -24.95 29.87
N THR A 333 1.63 -25.38 28.87
CA THR A 333 1.16 -25.77 27.52
C THR A 333 2.09 -26.78 26.85
N GLY A 334 1.73 -27.29 25.67
CA GLY A 334 2.48 -28.30 24.92
C GLY A 334 3.84 -27.82 24.40
N SER A 335 4.65 -28.77 23.93
CA SER A 335 6.05 -28.55 23.53
C SER A 335 6.22 -28.22 22.04
N LEU A 336 7.30 -27.48 21.74
CA LEU A 336 7.95 -27.50 20.42
C LEU A 336 8.95 -28.66 20.35
N ASN A 337 9.55 -28.88 19.17
CA ASN A 337 10.50 -29.95 18.92
C ASN A 337 11.95 -29.44 18.95
N GLU A 338 12.32 -28.54 18.03
CA GLU A 338 13.74 -28.34 17.66
C GLU A 338 14.23 -26.88 17.78
N GLY A 339 15.46 -26.74 18.29
CA GLY A 339 16.05 -25.46 18.66
C GLY A 339 16.31 -24.54 17.47
N ARG A 340 15.88 -23.28 17.59
CA ARG A 340 15.77 -22.35 16.44
C ARG A 340 15.70 -20.89 16.81
N ASP A 341 16.48 -20.08 16.11
CA ASP A 341 16.53 -18.61 16.25
C ASP A 341 15.47 -17.85 15.43
N GLY A 342 15.66 -16.54 15.28
CA GLY A 342 15.19 -15.72 14.16
C GLY A 342 13.77 -15.20 14.25
N HIS A 343 12.81 -16.10 14.43
CA HIS A 343 11.40 -15.82 14.70
C HIS A 343 10.69 -14.84 13.73
N THR A 344 11.26 -14.56 12.55
CA THR A 344 10.60 -13.75 11.50
C THR A 344 9.24 -14.34 11.18
N ALA A 345 8.21 -13.53 10.94
CA ALA A 345 6.85 -13.97 11.19
C ALA A 345 5.77 -13.29 10.32
N THR A 346 5.89 -13.44 8.99
CA THR A 346 4.86 -12.97 8.05
C THR A 346 3.57 -13.81 8.12
N MET A 347 2.45 -13.10 8.01
CA MET A 347 1.08 -13.62 8.18
C MET A 347 0.38 -13.92 6.83
N LEU A 348 1.05 -14.68 5.95
CA LEU A 348 0.83 -14.74 4.49
C LEU A 348 -0.57 -15.19 4.00
N PRO A 349 -1.15 -14.53 2.97
CA PRO A 349 -2.23 -15.11 2.17
C PRO A 349 -3.54 -15.25 2.93
N ASN A 350 -4.32 -16.23 2.51
CA ASN A 350 -5.45 -16.80 3.25
C ASN A 350 -5.23 -18.31 3.46
N GLY A 351 -3.99 -18.69 3.85
CA GLY A 351 -3.60 -20.08 4.15
C GLY A 351 -2.49 -20.67 3.27
N LYS A 352 -1.25 -20.15 3.37
CA LYS A 352 -0.01 -20.92 3.15
C LYS A 352 1.09 -20.50 4.12
N VAL A 353 1.98 -21.42 4.47
CA VAL A 353 3.11 -21.19 5.38
C VAL A 353 4.34 -20.70 4.62
N LEU A 354 5.25 -20.05 5.35
CA LEU A 354 6.67 -20.03 4.98
C LEU A 354 7.44 -20.94 5.95
N VAL A 355 7.83 -20.39 7.10
CA VAL A 355 8.78 -20.99 8.07
C VAL A 355 9.94 -21.66 7.35
N THR A 356 10.66 -20.82 6.64
CA THR A 356 11.64 -21.18 5.60
C THR A 356 12.85 -21.92 6.18
N ALA A 357 13.30 -21.49 7.37
CA ALA A 357 14.50 -21.91 8.09
C ALA A 357 14.18 -21.87 9.62
N GLY A 358 15.07 -22.13 10.58
CA GLY A 358 16.50 -22.41 10.49
C GLY A 358 17.42 -21.26 10.92
N SER A 359 17.91 -21.30 12.16
CA SER A 359 19.32 -21.04 12.55
C SER A 359 19.58 -21.64 13.94
N GLY A 360 20.82 -22.08 14.20
CA GLY A 360 21.17 -22.89 15.38
C GLY A 360 22.67 -23.23 15.44
N PRO A 361 23.10 -24.15 16.35
CA PRO A 361 24.51 -24.32 16.70
C PRO A 361 25.42 -25.04 15.67
N VAL A 362 26.66 -24.55 15.57
CA VAL A 362 27.87 -25.18 14.98
C VAL A 362 27.81 -25.61 13.49
N GLY A 363 26.80 -25.21 12.71
CA GLY A 363 26.84 -25.28 11.24
C GLY A 363 26.83 -26.69 10.63
N SER A 364 26.57 -27.73 11.41
CA SER A 364 26.37 -29.11 10.93
C SER A 364 24.97 -29.27 10.35
N ASP A 365 24.73 -28.69 9.17
CA ASP A 365 23.40 -28.47 8.61
C ASP A 365 22.57 -29.75 8.40
N ILE A 366 21.36 -29.73 8.95
CA ILE A 366 20.28 -30.72 8.78
C ILE A 366 18.94 -29.99 8.71
N ALA A 367 18.08 -30.36 7.74
CA ALA A 367 16.88 -29.60 7.40
C ALA A 367 15.60 -30.18 8.02
N SER A 368 14.90 -29.37 8.81
CA SER A 368 13.57 -29.68 9.35
C SER A 368 12.53 -28.57 9.10
N CYS A 369 11.28 -28.99 8.84
CA CYS A 369 10.06 -28.19 8.68
C CYS A 369 8.83 -29.09 8.94
N GLU A 370 7.60 -28.54 9.00
CA GLU A 370 6.33 -29.28 9.11
C GLU A 370 5.17 -28.61 8.30
N LEU A 371 3.91 -28.74 8.79
CA LEU A 371 2.60 -28.28 8.26
C LEU A 371 2.28 -26.78 8.34
N TYR A 372 1.51 -26.40 9.38
CA TYR A 372 0.77 -25.14 9.52
C TYR A 372 -0.30 -24.85 8.44
N ASP A 373 -1.56 -24.65 8.83
CA ASP A 373 -2.56 -23.83 8.10
C ASP A 373 -3.60 -23.23 9.07
N PRO A 374 -4.21 -22.05 8.81
CA PRO A 374 -4.54 -21.00 9.81
C PRO A 374 -5.42 -21.29 11.06
N ALA A 375 -5.21 -22.41 11.76
CA ALA A 375 -5.96 -22.87 12.93
C ALA A 375 -5.36 -24.09 13.69
N LEU A 376 -4.45 -24.90 13.12
CA LEU A 376 -4.25 -26.32 13.52
C LEU A 376 -3.40 -26.57 14.79
N GLY A 377 -3.25 -27.86 15.12
CA GLY A 377 -2.20 -28.40 16.00
C GLY A 377 -1.71 -29.77 15.53
N ILE A 378 -1.76 -30.00 14.22
CA ILE A 378 -1.53 -31.27 13.52
C ILE A 378 -0.75 -30.99 12.22
N TRP A 379 0.53 -31.36 12.17
CA TRP A 379 1.46 -30.84 11.14
C TRP A 379 2.16 -31.97 10.35
N ALA A 380 2.65 -31.67 9.13
CA ALA A 380 2.90 -32.65 8.07
C ALA A 380 4.00 -32.29 7.05
N ASN A 381 4.21 -33.16 6.05
CA ASN A 381 5.31 -33.05 5.07
C ASN A 381 5.06 -32.05 3.91
N THR A 382 6.11 -31.50 3.27
CA THR A 382 6.01 -30.45 2.23
C THR A 382 6.97 -30.63 1.02
N GLY A 383 8.30 -30.61 1.19
CA GLY A 383 9.27 -30.69 0.07
C GLY A 383 10.67 -30.07 0.34
N PRO A 384 11.66 -30.85 0.82
CA PRO A 384 13.00 -30.38 1.20
C PRO A 384 14.01 -30.25 0.05
N LEU A 385 15.16 -29.61 0.35
CA LEU A 385 16.44 -29.98 -0.28
C LEU A 385 17.55 -30.26 0.78
N VAL A 386 18.19 -29.23 1.37
CA VAL A 386 19.46 -29.39 2.11
C VAL A 386 19.71 -28.40 3.28
N ALA A 387 19.58 -27.09 3.06
CA ALA A 387 20.38 -26.07 3.79
C ALA A 387 19.66 -24.68 3.91
N PRO A 388 20.20 -23.66 4.63
CA PRO A 388 19.52 -22.38 4.88
C PRO A 388 19.22 -21.44 3.67
N THR A 389 18.64 -20.27 4.00
CA THR A 389 18.58 -19.05 3.17
C THR A 389 18.79 -17.81 4.06
N LEU A 390 18.81 -16.61 3.48
CA LEU A 390 19.10 -15.37 4.18
C LEU A 390 17.85 -14.58 4.62
N SER A 391 18.03 -13.36 5.15
CA SER A 391 16.99 -12.65 5.89
C SER A 391 15.71 -12.37 5.12
N HIS A 392 14.60 -12.49 5.83
CA HIS A 392 13.25 -12.23 5.32
C HIS A 392 12.90 -10.74 5.30
N THR A 393 13.70 -9.97 4.54
CA THR A 393 13.50 -8.57 4.12
C THR A 393 12.22 -8.41 3.28
N ALA A 394 11.09 -8.64 3.93
CA ALA A 394 9.83 -9.08 3.34
C ALA A 394 8.98 -7.93 2.77
N THR A 395 9.61 -7.00 2.06
CA THR A 395 8.95 -6.46 0.87
C THR A 395 8.53 -7.61 -0.04
N ILE A 396 7.33 -7.54 -0.60
CA ILE A 396 6.51 -8.73 -0.91
C ILE A 396 5.57 -8.57 -2.14
N LEU A 397 5.54 -7.40 -2.77
CA LEU A 397 4.52 -6.95 -3.75
C LEU A 397 3.06 -7.24 -3.31
N PRO A 398 2.08 -7.04 -4.21
CA PRO A 398 0.79 -7.73 -4.18
C PRO A 398 0.61 -8.77 -5.31
N ASP A 399 1.66 -9.04 -6.08
CA ASP A 399 1.55 -9.56 -7.45
C ASP A 399 1.75 -11.09 -7.60
N GLY A 400 1.61 -11.89 -6.54
CA GLY A 400 1.14 -13.28 -6.65
C GLY A 400 2.06 -14.34 -7.30
N ARG A 401 3.37 -14.31 -7.03
CA ARG A 401 4.33 -15.45 -7.13
C ARG A 401 5.43 -15.27 -6.06
N VAL A 402 6.39 -16.19 -5.89
CA VAL A 402 7.53 -15.93 -4.97
C VAL A 402 8.62 -15.11 -5.69
N LEU A 403 9.41 -14.29 -4.98
CA LEU A 403 10.42 -13.40 -5.60
C LEU A 403 11.66 -13.09 -4.72
N LEU A 404 12.25 -14.12 -4.07
CA LEU A 404 13.45 -13.92 -3.23
C LEU A 404 14.62 -13.40 -4.07
N ALA A 405 15.46 -12.58 -3.46
CA ALA A 405 16.07 -11.43 -4.12
C ALA A 405 17.60 -11.32 -3.95
N GLY A 406 18.22 -12.12 -3.08
CA GLY A 406 19.66 -12.12 -2.93
C GLY A 406 20.18 -13.05 -1.85
N GLY A 407 21.48 -12.95 -1.57
CA GLY A 407 22.10 -13.57 -0.41
C GLY A 407 23.63 -13.66 -0.49
N ALA A 408 24.26 -13.69 0.68
CA ALA A 408 25.64 -14.15 0.88
C ALA A 408 25.66 -15.65 1.25
N ASP A 409 26.80 -16.32 1.08
CA ASP A 409 27.21 -17.42 1.97
C ASP A 409 28.41 -16.97 2.79
N GLN A 410 28.50 -17.38 4.06
CA GLN A 410 29.42 -16.83 5.06
C GLN A 410 29.60 -15.29 4.96
N PHE A 411 30.77 -14.73 4.59
CA PHE A 411 30.87 -13.26 4.38
C PHE A 411 30.20 -12.87 3.06
N GLY A 412 30.44 -13.64 2.00
CA GLY A 412 30.00 -13.32 0.65
C GLY A 412 30.29 -14.36 -0.44
N ALA A 413 31.51 -14.92 -0.53
CA ALA A 413 32.00 -15.74 -1.66
C ALA A 413 31.57 -15.22 -3.07
N ALA A 414 31.57 -16.06 -4.11
CA ALA A 414 31.31 -15.66 -5.51
C ALA A 414 30.37 -16.64 -6.23
N ARG A 415 29.13 -16.20 -6.51
CA ARG A 415 28.07 -16.94 -7.22
C ARG A 415 26.97 -15.99 -7.73
N ASN A 416 26.15 -16.47 -8.68
CA ASN A 416 24.70 -16.27 -8.58
C ASN A 416 24.01 -17.62 -8.87
N LEU A 417 23.15 -18.08 -7.96
CA LEU A 417 22.20 -19.16 -8.17
C LEU A 417 20.94 -18.86 -7.35
N ALA A 418 19.77 -19.03 -7.96
CA ALA A 418 18.48 -19.06 -7.28
C ALA A 418 17.46 -19.83 -8.16
N GLU A 419 16.25 -20.11 -7.69
CA GLU A 419 15.24 -20.86 -8.45
C GLU A 419 13.80 -20.42 -8.12
N ILE A 420 13.07 -19.73 -9.03
CA ILE A 420 11.74 -19.14 -8.77
C ILE A 420 10.61 -20.17 -8.63
N TYR A 421 9.64 -19.92 -7.75
CA TYR A 421 8.56 -20.86 -7.41
C TYR A 421 7.19 -20.14 -7.50
N ASP A 422 6.20 -20.84 -8.07
CA ASP A 422 4.80 -20.40 -8.22
C ASP A 422 3.96 -20.63 -6.95
N PRO A 423 2.82 -19.92 -6.72
CA PRO A 423 1.99 -20.15 -5.54
C PRO A 423 0.73 -21.00 -5.81
N ALA A 424 0.36 -21.25 -7.07
CA ALA A 424 -1.01 -21.60 -7.45
C ALA A 424 -1.16 -22.75 -8.45
N THR A 425 -0.08 -23.21 -9.09
CA THR A 425 -0.14 -24.21 -10.17
C THR A 425 0.58 -25.53 -9.80
N SER A 426 1.70 -25.86 -10.44
CA SER A 426 2.49 -27.09 -10.17
C SER A 426 3.96 -27.00 -10.65
N LEU A 427 4.35 -25.91 -11.33
CA LEU A 427 5.69 -25.67 -11.89
C LEU A 427 5.93 -24.16 -11.93
N CYS A 428 7.16 -23.74 -12.25
CA CYS A 428 7.51 -22.35 -12.51
C CYS A 428 8.34 -22.21 -13.80
N ALA A 429 8.82 -21.01 -14.11
CA ALA A 429 9.66 -20.71 -15.27
C ALA A 429 10.74 -19.67 -14.92
N LEU A 430 11.91 -19.80 -15.54
CA LEU A 430 13.13 -19.06 -15.21
C LEU A 430 13.07 -17.54 -15.46
N THR A 431 13.87 -16.77 -14.72
CA THR A 431 14.10 -15.32 -14.98
C THR A 431 15.51 -14.87 -14.53
N GLY A 432 15.82 -13.57 -14.53
CA GLY A 432 17.18 -13.03 -14.62
C GLY A 432 17.92 -12.64 -13.33
N ASN A 433 18.88 -11.72 -13.51
CA ASN A 433 19.66 -10.99 -12.52
C ASN A 433 19.46 -9.48 -12.79
N LEU A 434 19.29 -8.66 -11.75
CA LEU A 434 18.80 -7.27 -11.88
C LEU A 434 19.90 -6.21 -11.58
N GLY A 435 19.81 -5.28 -10.59
CA GLY A 435 20.83 -4.22 -10.40
C GLY A 435 22.20 -4.72 -9.89
N ALA A 436 22.50 -6.03 -10.01
CA ALA A 436 23.04 -6.85 -8.92
C ALA A 436 23.86 -8.12 -9.25
N ALA A 437 24.79 -8.42 -8.34
CA ALA A 437 24.50 -9.36 -7.25
C ALA A 437 23.89 -8.59 -6.04
N ARG A 438 23.05 -9.15 -5.15
CA ARG A 438 22.48 -8.42 -3.96
C ARG A 438 22.44 -9.28 -2.69
N HIS A 439 22.44 -8.63 -1.51
CA HIS A 439 21.92 -9.19 -0.25
C HIS A 439 20.97 -8.18 0.49
N SER A 440 21.21 -7.74 1.72
CA SER A 440 20.33 -6.88 2.56
C SER A 440 19.94 -5.49 2.04
N HIS A 441 19.05 -4.74 2.72
CA HIS A 441 18.53 -3.43 2.27
C HIS A 441 17.56 -2.79 3.27
N THR A 442 17.18 -1.50 3.12
CA THR A 442 15.88 -1.01 3.65
C THR A 442 14.72 -1.59 2.86
N ALA A 443 13.48 -1.43 3.32
CA ALA A 443 12.29 -1.70 2.52
C ALA A 443 11.14 -0.75 2.91
N THR A 444 10.53 -0.05 1.93
CA THR A 444 9.90 1.27 2.18
C THR A 444 8.69 1.59 1.27
N LEU A 445 7.56 0.87 1.36
CA LEU A 445 6.38 1.10 0.48
C LEU A 445 5.91 2.55 0.45
N LEU A 446 5.50 3.05 -0.73
CA LEU A 446 4.81 4.33 -0.88
C LEU A 446 3.78 4.33 -2.05
N ALA A 447 2.51 4.52 -1.69
CA ALA A 447 1.25 4.23 -2.42
C ALA A 447 1.26 3.07 -3.44
N ASN A 448 1.50 3.28 -4.73
CA ASN A 448 1.27 2.20 -5.72
C ASN A 448 2.37 1.14 -5.63
N GLY A 449 2.06 0.01 -4.96
CA GLY A 449 2.73 -1.31 -5.04
C GLY A 449 4.23 -1.29 -5.29
N LYS A 450 4.63 -1.89 -6.42
CA LYS A 450 5.95 -1.75 -7.08
C LYS A 450 7.17 -2.21 -6.27
N VAL A 451 8.36 -1.85 -6.77
CA VAL A 451 9.59 -1.62 -6.01
C VAL A 451 10.23 -0.29 -6.47
N LEU A 452 11.02 0.32 -5.59
CA LEU A 452 12.15 1.23 -5.86
C LEU A 452 13.20 0.74 -4.87
N VAL A 453 14.48 0.69 -5.22
CA VAL A 453 15.43 -0.32 -4.71
C VAL A 453 16.67 0.32 -4.07
N ALA A 454 16.47 1.49 -3.49
CA ALA A 454 17.34 2.63 -3.74
C ALA A 454 18.66 2.78 -2.93
N GLY A 455 19.37 1.70 -2.56
CA GLY A 455 20.62 1.84 -1.81
C GLY A 455 21.20 0.58 -1.17
N GLY A 456 22.50 0.60 -0.85
CA GLY A 456 23.18 -0.40 -0.01
C GLY A 456 24.71 -0.49 -0.14
N ILE A 457 25.35 -1.48 0.50
CA ILE A 457 26.81 -1.54 0.82
C ILE A 457 27.73 -1.70 -0.42
N GLY A 458 27.12 -1.90 -1.58
CA GLY A 458 27.77 -2.21 -2.84
C GLY A 458 28.67 -3.45 -2.82
N SER A 459 29.42 -3.63 -3.90
CA SER A 459 30.49 -4.65 -3.99
C SER A 459 31.75 -4.25 -3.20
N GLY A 460 31.62 -3.37 -2.19
CA GLY A 460 32.74 -2.64 -1.60
C GLY A 460 32.72 -2.46 -0.08
N GLY A 461 31.64 -2.83 0.61
CA GLY A 461 31.52 -2.61 2.07
C GLY A 461 31.34 -1.13 2.44
N SER A 462 30.78 -0.34 1.53
CA SER A 462 30.88 1.14 1.46
C SER A 462 29.78 1.71 0.52
N PRO A 463 30.06 2.78 -0.27
CA PRO A 463 29.34 3.18 -1.50
C PRO A 463 29.67 2.41 -2.82
N VAL A 464 28.72 2.39 -3.78
CA VAL A 464 28.81 2.16 -5.26
C VAL A 464 27.72 2.99 -6.01
N ALA A 465 27.30 2.65 -7.26
CA ALA A 465 26.52 3.56 -8.15
C ALA A 465 25.47 2.95 -9.15
N SER A 466 24.16 3.23 -8.99
CA SER A 466 22.99 2.81 -9.84
C SER A 466 21.72 3.67 -9.58
N ALA A 467 20.73 3.76 -10.51
CA ALA A 467 19.33 4.26 -10.35
C ALA A 467 18.52 4.41 -11.67
N GLU A 468 17.36 3.74 -11.82
CA GLU A 468 16.67 3.52 -13.12
C GLU A 468 15.16 3.14 -12.96
N LEU A 469 14.19 3.77 -13.65
CA LEU A 469 12.78 3.95 -13.16
C LEU A 469 11.65 2.95 -13.56
N PHE A 470 10.71 2.71 -12.61
CA PHE A 470 9.84 1.51 -12.44
C PHE A 470 8.32 1.78 -12.31
N ASP A 471 7.47 0.85 -12.81
CA ASP A 471 6.04 0.61 -12.40
C ASP A 471 5.70 -0.93 -12.33
N PRO A 472 4.54 -1.43 -11.79
CA PRO A 472 4.41 -2.71 -11.01
C PRO A 472 4.29 -4.09 -11.72
N ALA A 473 4.22 -5.19 -10.92
CA ALA A 473 3.63 -6.48 -11.29
C ALA A 473 4.26 -7.40 -12.38
N THR A 474 4.98 -6.91 -13.42
CA THR A 474 5.43 -7.70 -14.62
C THR A 474 6.97 -7.85 -14.91
N GLY A 475 7.56 -7.23 -15.96
CA GLY A 475 8.88 -7.56 -16.58
C GLY A 475 10.07 -6.60 -16.27
N THR A 476 10.88 -6.06 -17.20
CA THR A 476 10.99 -6.24 -18.68
C THR A 476 12.39 -5.81 -19.23
N TRP A 477 13.52 -6.18 -18.59
CA TRP A 477 14.81 -5.42 -18.65
C TRP A 477 15.49 -5.07 -20.01
N SER A 478 16.24 -3.95 -20.02
CA SER A 478 17.02 -3.41 -21.17
C SER A 478 18.52 -3.06 -20.93
N ALA A 479 18.96 -2.80 -19.69
CA ALA A 479 20.37 -2.68 -19.19
C ALA A 479 21.07 -1.28 -19.18
N THR A 480 21.99 -1.12 -18.21
CA THR A 480 22.78 0.07 -17.74
C THR A 480 22.11 1.07 -16.78
N GLY A 481 22.82 1.41 -15.69
CA GLY A 481 22.48 2.53 -14.76
C GLY A 481 23.12 3.87 -15.17
N SER A 482 22.98 5.00 -14.45
CA SER A 482 22.77 5.09 -12.99
C SER A 482 22.24 6.43 -12.35
N LEU A 483 22.06 7.60 -13.00
CA LEU A 483 21.47 8.92 -12.50
C LEU A 483 22.31 10.00 -11.69
N GLY A 484 22.33 10.06 -10.34
CA GLY A 484 23.04 11.04 -9.44
C GLY A 484 24.40 10.65 -8.76
N VAL A 485 24.57 10.67 -7.41
CA VAL A 485 25.80 10.16 -6.69
C VAL A 485 25.63 9.35 -5.35
N GLY A 486 24.77 9.69 -4.36
CA GLY A 486 24.36 8.79 -3.23
C GLY A 486 23.57 9.42 -2.03
N ARG A 487 22.98 8.63 -1.10
CA ARG A 487 22.77 8.86 0.38
C ARG A 487 21.70 7.94 0.98
N ASP A 488 21.95 7.31 2.12
CA ASP A 488 21.73 5.86 2.24
C ASP A 488 21.20 5.34 3.60
N LEU A 489 20.39 4.27 3.59
CA LEU A 489 19.64 3.71 4.75
C LEU A 489 18.56 4.64 5.36
N HIS A 490 17.47 4.98 4.62
CA HIS A 490 16.71 6.33 4.77
C HIS A 490 15.25 5.82 5.33
N THR A 491 14.02 6.34 5.05
CA THR A 491 12.94 6.61 6.06
C THR A 491 11.51 6.69 5.54
N ALA A 492 10.53 6.26 6.36
CA ALA A 492 9.32 6.99 6.80
C ALA A 492 8.35 6.19 7.70
N THR A 493 7.34 6.84 8.27
CA THR A 493 6.01 6.23 8.47
C THR A 493 4.96 7.19 7.89
N LEU A 494 3.90 6.67 7.24
CA LEU A 494 3.20 7.49 6.23
C LEU A 494 1.99 8.32 6.71
N LEU A 495 1.94 9.53 6.15
CA LEU A 495 0.74 10.10 5.52
C LEU A 495 0.72 9.67 4.03
N PRO A 496 -0.43 9.53 3.35
CA PRO A 496 -0.45 9.24 1.90
C PRO A 496 -0.03 10.45 1.03
N ASN A 497 -0.21 11.67 1.54
CA ASN A 497 -0.11 12.93 0.80
C ASN A 497 1.31 13.54 0.75
N GLY A 498 2.26 12.81 0.15
CA GLY A 498 3.42 13.41 -0.53
C GLY A 498 4.80 13.34 0.14
N LYS A 499 5.17 14.38 0.88
CA LYS A 499 6.54 14.97 0.79
C LYS A 499 7.43 14.56 1.97
N VAL A 500 8.68 15.02 2.05
CA VAL A 500 9.68 14.45 2.99
C VAL A 500 10.57 15.54 3.63
N TYR A 501 11.69 15.18 4.26
CA TYR A 501 12.62 16.12 4.92
C TYR A 501 14.01 15.45 5.03
N VAL A 502 14.57 15.01 3.90
CA VAL A 502 15.61 13.96 3.80
C VAL A 502 17.01 14.48 4.10
N ALA A 503 17.77 13.77 4.95
CA ALA A 503 18.74 14.41 5.84
C ALA A 503 20.12 13.72 6.00
N GLY A 504 21.19 14.49 5.78
CA GLY A 504 22.57 14.25 6.23
C GLY A 504 23.32 13.01 5.74
N GLY A 505 24.51 12.80 6.34
CA GLY A 505 25.27 11.55 6.42
C GLY A 505 26.77 11.70 6.79
N GLU A 506 27.63 11.02 6.03
CA GLU A 506 29.07 10.85 6.27
C GLU A 506 29.96 12.09 6.03
N SER A 507 31.10 12.15 6.73
CA SER A 507 32.30 12.91 6.35
C SER A 507 33.55 12.01 6.27
N ALA A 508 33.67 11.22 5.19
CA ALA A 508 34.79 10.34 4.85
C ALA A 508 35.36 9.50 6.02
N GLY A 509 34.49 8.76 6.72
CA GLY A 509 34.87 7.91 7.87
C GLY A 509 35.43 8.63 9.11
N GLY A 510 35.46 9.97 9.13
CA GLY A 510 36.20 10.76 10.11
C GLY A 510 35.64 12.16 10.41
N GLY A 511 34.33 12.38 10.44
CA GLY A 511 33.79 13.69 10.86
C GLY A 511 32.30 13.78 11.22
N LEU A 512 31.87 15.04 11.40
CA LEU A 512 30.46 15.56 11.65
C LEU A 512 28.58 16.63 9.53
N LEU A 513 28.12 16.04 8.34
CA LEU A 513 27.77 16.65 7.01
C LEU A 513 26.44 16.10 6.43
N ALA A 514 25.69 16.68 5.47
CA ALA A 514 25.65 17.95 4.72
C ALA A 514 24.21 18.10 4.12
N SER A 515 23.98 19.07 3.21
CA SER A 515 22.88 19.23 2.22
C SER A 515 21.50 19.83 2.58
N ALA A 516 20.74 20.06 1.50
CA ALA A 516 19.32 20.44 1.39
C ALA A 516 18.80 20.07 -0.03
N GLU A 517 17.67 19.38 -0.13
CA GLU A 517 17.23 18.68 -1.36
C GLU A 517 15.68 18.63 -1.51
N LEU A 518 15.11 18.00 -2.56
CA LEU A 518 13.69 18.25 -2.97
C LEU A 518 12.74 17.09 -3.43
N TYR A 519 13.03 15.77 -3.43
CA TYR A 519 11.99 14.71 -3.71
C TYR A 519 10.91 14.65 -2.58
N ASP A 520 9.80 13.90 -2.50
CA ASP A 520 9.25 12.62 -2.99
C ASP A 520 9.33 12.22 -4.49
N PRO A 521 9.26 10.91 -4.82
CA PRO A 521 9.43 10.38 -6.17
C PRO A 521 8.11 10.07 -6.91
N GLY A 522 7.11 10.96 -6.80
CA GLY A 522 6.11 11.21 -7.85
C GLY A 522 6.76 11.59 -9.20
N THR A 523 7.08 12.88 -9.47
CA THR A 523 7.60 13.41 -10.77
C THR A 523 8.24 14.82 -10.71
N GLY A 524 9.35 15.08 -11.44
CA GLY A 524 9.99 16.39 -11.77
C GLY A 524 11.53 16.26 -11.98
N ILE A 525 12.45 17.25 -12.10
CA ILE A 525 12.52 18.75 -12.06
C ILE A 525 12.78 19.47 -10.69
N TRP A 526 13.99 19.47 -10.10
CA TRP A 526 14.31 20.31 -8.88
C TRP A 526 14.49 21.81 -9.19
N THR A 527 14.30 22.62 -8.14
CA THR A 527 14.80 23.99 -8.01
C THR A 527 15.85 24.05 -6.88
N ALA A 528 15.67 24.85 -5.83
CA ALA A 528 16.60 24.94 -4.69
C ALA A 528 15.86 25.26 -3.37
N THR A 529 16.51 24.94 -2.25
CA THR A 529 16.05 25.20 -0.86
C THR A 529 17.24 25.13 0.11
N GLY A 530 17.16 25.72 1.32
CA GLY A 530 18.32 25.91 2.21
C GLY A 530 18.02 26.06 3.71
N ASN A 531 19.06 25.93 4.52
CA ASN A 531 19.04 25.60 5.96
C ASN A 531 20.43 25.81 6.64
N MET A 532 20.56 25.56 7.96
CA MET A 532 21.82 25.63 8.73
C MET A 532 21.81 24.83 10.07
N LEU A 533 22.75 23.88 10.28
CA LEU A 533 23.37 23.39 11.55
C LEU A 533 24.17 22.05 11.40
N ASN A 534 23.75 20.90 11.99
CA ASN A 534 24.48 19.60 12.01
C ASN A 534 23.62 18.42 11.44
N PRO A 535 24.13 17.17 11.20
CA PRO A 535 23.24 15.98 10.88
C PRO A 535 23.32 14.64 11.71
N ARG A 536 22.23 13.95 12.12
CA ARG A 536 22.24 12.84 13.11
C ARG A 536 22.66 11.43 12.65
N ARG A 537 21.75 10.43 12.60
CA ARG A 537 22.01 9.03 12.15
C ARG A 537 20.68 8.27 12.02
N SER A 538 20.74 6.98 11.73
CA SER A 538 19.64 6.00 11.76
C SER A 538 18.63 6.22 12.89
N HIS A 539 17.34 6.02 12.61
CA HIS A 539 16.37 5.78 13.68
C HIS A 539 15.09 5.10 13.24
N THR A 540 14.44 4.44 14.19
CA THR A 540 13.02 4.13 14.07
C THR A 540 12.16 5.24 14.66
N ALA A 541 10.97 5.36 14.08
CA ALA A 541 9.91 6.24 14.51
C ALA A 541 8.59 5.65 14.00
N THR A 542 7.46 6.07 14.56
CA THR A 542 6.17 5.46 14.23
C THR A 542 5.01 6.35 14.64
N LEU A 543 4.09 6.54 13.69
CA LEU A 543 2.67 6.85 13.84
C LEU A 543 2.16 7.03 15.28
N LEU A 544 1.58 8.19 15.54
CA LEU A 544 0.19 8.25 16.00
C LEU A 544 -0.67 8.93 14.90
N PRO A 545 -2.01 8.83 14.92
CA PRO A 545 -2.83 8.89 13.69
C PRO A 545 -2.64 10.13 12.80
N ASP A 546 -2.79 11.33 13.34
CA ASP A 546 -2.73 12.63 12.66
C ASP A 546 -1.36 13.31 12.83
N GLY A 547 -0.32 12.63 12.30
CA GLY A 547 1.10 12.98 12.23
C GLY A 547 1.58 14.39 12.65
N LYS A 548 2.49 14.46 13.63
CA LYS A 548 3.27 15.63 14.09
C LYS A 548 4.62 15.11 14.65
N VAL A 549 5.72 15.88 14.59
CA VAL A 549 7.06 15.25 14.49
C VAL A 549 8.20 15.85 15.32
N LEU A 550 9.13 14.96 15.71
CA LEU A 550 10.27 15.18 16.59
C LEU A 550 11.56 14.50 16.08
N VAL A 551 12.68 14.87 16.70
CA VAL A 551 14.05 14.37 16.47
C VAL A 551 14.66 13.98 17.84
N VAL A 552 15.30 12.81 17.95
CA VAL A 552 14.90 11.87 19.04
C VAL A 552 16.04 11.33 19.98
N GLU A 553 16.92 12.18 20.53
CA GLU A 553 17.95 11.76 21.54
C GLU A 553 19.04 10.78 21.02
N GLY A 554 19.89 10.24 21.91
CA GLY A 554 20.98 9.30 21.64
C GLY A 554 22.26 9.90 21.01
N PHE A 555 23.23 9.04 20.67
CA PHE A 555 24.55 9.19 20.00
C PHE A 555 25.43 10.42 20.29
N ASN A 556 25.02 11.37 21.13
CA ASN A 556 25.89 12.41 21.66
C ASN A 556 25.68 12.58 23.17
N THR A 557 24.68 13.37 23.57
CA THR A 557 24.34 13.61 25.00
C THR A 557 22.93 13.12 25.34
N GLU A 558 22.58 13.16 26.63
CA GLU A 558 21.22 12.93 27.14
C GLU A 558 20.36 14.20 26.96
N SER A 559 19.64 14.65 27.99
CA SER A 559 18.80 15.86 27.99
C SER A 559 17.68 15.87 26.95
N PHE A 560 17.52 16.98 26.23
CA PHE A 560 16.25 17.49 25.73
C PHE A 560 16.33 17.95 24.25
N GLU A 561 15.21 17.91 23.51
CA GLU A 561 14.89 18.88 22.44
C GLU A 561 13.40 18.93 22.04
N LEU A 562 12.84 20.14 22.02
CA LEU A 562 11.47 20.56 21.65
C LEU A 562 11.62 21.91 20.91
N TYR A 563 11.63 22.15 19.58
CA TYR A 563 11.09 21.65 18.18
C TYR A 563 9.51 21.86 18.61
N ASP A 564 8.66 22.70 17.99
CA ASP A 564 7.63 23.48 18.75
C ASP A 564 6.36 22.74 19.28
N PRO A 565 5.43 23.33 20.08
CA PRO A 565 4.11 22.70 20.34
C PRO A 565 2.89 23.61 20.04
N ARG A 566 3.09 24.81 19.46
CA ARG A 566 2.33 26.07 19.60
C ARG A 566 2.69 26.80 20.90
N ALA A 567 3.96 27.19 21.04
CA ALA A 567 4.40 28.04 22.15
C ALA A 567 5.52 29.04 21.83
N GLY A 568 6.38 28.76 20.85
CA GLY A 568 7.61 29.51 20.56
C GLY A 568 8.83 28.86 21.23
N THR A 569 9.24 27.68 20.77
CA THR A 569 10.21 26.79 21.45
C THR A 569 11.20 26.06 20.51
N SER A 570 12.53 26.05 20.83
CA SER A 570 13.64 25.32 20.12
C SER A 570 15.08 25.34 20.73
N THR A 571 15.42 26.06 21.81
CA THR A 571 16.83 26.20 22.27
C THR A 571 17.34 25.21 23.33
N ASN A 572 17.12 25.50 24.62
CA ASN A 572 17.69 24.82 25.79
C ASN A 572 17.21 25.52 27.08
N ILE A 573 17.04 24.78 28.20
CA ILE A 573 16.95 25.36 29.57
C ILE A 573 17.56 24.41 30.64
N ILE A 574 17.29 23.10 30.59
CA ILE A 574 17.60 22.13 31.67
C ILE A 574 18.31 20.87 31.09
N ALA A 575 18.53 19.82 31.91
CA ALA A 575 18.99 18.50 31.48
C ALA A 575 18.18 17.34 32.14
N LEU A 576 18.11 16.19 31.46
CA LEU A 576 17.43 14.95 31.85
C LEU A 576 18.48 13.81 31.80
N ASN A 577 18.53 12.92 32.81
CA ASN A 577 19.81 12.49 33.37
C ASN A 577 19.79 11.06 33.96
N ALA A 578 20.29 10.00 33.30
CA ALA A 578 20.29 8.64 33.89
C ALA A 578 21.15 7.56 33.15
N PRO A 579 22.42 7.77 32.80
CA PRO A 579 23.15 6.85 31.92
C PRO A 579 23.39 5.46 32.56
N GLY A 580 23.30 4.39 31.78
CA GLY A 580 23.64 3.02 32.23
C GLY A 580 23.06 1.82 31.47
N ARG A 581 22.22 2.03 30.43
CA ARG A 581 21.42 1.02 29.70
C ARG A 581 21.21 1.52 28.24
N TYR A 582 21.21 0.71 27.18
CA TYR A 582 21.16 1.19 25.76
C TYR A 582 20.05 0.55 24.87
N ALA A 583 19.79 1.13 23.69
CA ALA A 583 18.79 0.68 22.69
C ALA A 583 17.31 0.68 23.16
N ARG A 584 16.33 0.75 22.24
CA ARG A 584 14.93 1.14 22.54
C ARG A 584 13.88 0.55 21.58
N THR A 585 12.68 0.21 22.10
CA THR A 585 11.36 0.12 21.38
C THR A 585 10.20 0.37 22.40
N ALA A 586 8.98 0.80 22.03
CA ALA A 586 7.88 1.10 22.99
C ALA A 586 6.42 0.82 22.47
N THR A 587 5.50 0.39 23.36
CA THR A 587 4.17 -0.24 23.04
C THR A 587 2.99 0.74 23.02
N LEU A 588 1.87 0.36 22.40
CA LEU A 588 0.53 0.94 22.60
C LEU A 588 -0.46 -0.10 23.19
N LEU A 589 -1.38 0.32 24.07
CA LEU A 589 -2.78 -0.14 23.96
C LEU A 589 -3.66 1.11 23.75
N PRO A 590 -4.82 1.06 23.06
CA PRO A 590 -5.47 2.27 22.51
C PRO A 590 -6.03 3.33 23.46
N ASN A 591 -5.71 3.29 24.76
CA ASN A 591 -5.86 4.44 25.66
C ASN A 591 -4.63 5.38 25.60
N GLY A 592 -3.44 4.84 25.30
CA GLY A 592 -2.23 5.61 24.98
C GLY A 592 -1.65 6.46 26.12
N LYS A 593 -0.84 5.83 26.98
CA LYS A 593 0.08 6.43 27.96
C LYS A 593 1.35 5.57 27.97
N VAL A 594 2.41 5.94 27.24
CA VAL A 594 3.45 4.94 26.86
C VAL A 594 4.11 4.33 28.09
N LEU A 595 4.12 3.00 28.23
CA LEU A 595 4.79 2.34 29.37
C LEU A 595 6.29 2.22 29.09
N LEU A 596 7.05 3.21 29.56
CA LEU A 596 8.49 3.37 29.38
C LEU A 596 9.30 2.55 30.42
N ALA A 597 8.84 1.31 30.66
CA ALA A 597 9.46 0.24 31.46
C ALA A 597 10.18 -0.79 30.56
N GLY A 598 10.76 -1.86 31.15
CA GLY A 598 11.57 -2.86 30.44
C GLY A 598 13.05 -2.89 30.84
N GLY A 599 13.84 -3.82 30.32
CA GLY A 599 15.30 -3.70 30.11
C GLY A 599 16.22 -3.57 31.34
N GLN A 600 16.96 -4.63 31.63
CA GLN A 600 18.07 -4.72 32.59
C GLN A 600 19.40 -4.12 32.06
N LEU A 601 20.51 -4.33 32.77
CA LEU A 601 21.78 -4.70 32.13
C LEU A 601 22.08 -6.17 32.43
N SER A 602 23.02 -6.79 31.72
CA SER A 602 23.35 -8.20 31.97
C SER A 602 23.74 -8.41 33.45
N GLY A 603 22.98 -9.26 34.14
CA GLY A 603 23.10 -9.53 35.58
C GLY A 603 22.64 -8.42 36.57
N GLY A 604 22.17 -7.23 36.15
CA GLY A 604 21.91 -6.11 37.06
C GLY A 604 20.75 -5.17 36.68
N ALA A 605 20.25 -4.38 37.65
CA ALA A 605 19.05 -3.55 37.49
C ALA A 605 18.97 -2.37 38.50
N LEU A 606 17.76 -1.82 38.72
CA LEU A 606 17.39 -0.93 39.84
C LEU A 606 15.87 -1.00 40.14
N THR A 607 15.29 0.09 40.66
CA THR A 607 13.97 0.18 41.31
C THR A 607 12.83 0.82 40.48
N TYR A 608 12.86 0.87 39.13
CA TYR A 608 12.11 1.92 38.41
C TYR A 608 11.48 1.60 37.04
N THR A 609 10.30 2.18 36.78
CA THR A 609 9.46 2.03 35.56
C THR A 609 9.18 3.36 34.82
N ALA A 610 8.08 4.08 35.12
CA ALA A 610 7.65 5.35 34.47
C ALA A 610 7.22 5.29 32.97
N LEU A 611 6.67 6.41 32.46
CA LEU A 611 5.75 6.52 31.30
C LEU A 611 5.71 7.93 30.62
N TYR A 612 4.77 8.20 29.66
CA TYR A 612 4.73 9.42 28.81
C TYR A 612 3.31 9.85 28.28
N ASP A 613 2.79 11.01 28.74
CA ASP A 613 1.59 11.80 28.35
C ASP A 613 1.43 13.06 29.31
N PRO A 614 0.96 14.27 28.89
CA PRO A 614 0.49 15.49 29.63
C PRO A 614 0.61 15.77 31.16
N ALA A 615 -0.46 16.19 31.90
CA ALA A 615 -0.35 16.95 33.19
C ALA A 615 -1.40 16.82 34.38
N ASN A 616 -1.97 15.65 34.81
CA ASN A 616 -3.00 15.55 35.89
C ASN A 616 -3.21 14.19 36.71
N GLN A 617 -2.43 13.95 37.78
CA GLN A 617 -2.58 12.94 38.90
C GLN A 617 -2.24 11.41 38.74
N SER A 618 -1.51 10.88 39.75
CA SER A 618 -0.91 9.53 40.10
C SER A 618 0.47 8.89 39.62
N LEU A 619 1.78 8.91 40.06
CA LEU A 619 2.98 9.45 40.86
C LEU A 619 3.31 9.55 42.41
N SER A 620 3.68 8.48 43.15
CA SER A 620 4.27 8.56 44.54
C SER A 620 4.75 7.21 45.15
N VAL A 621 6.07 6.99 45.30
CA VAL A 621 6.81 5.82 45.86
C VAL A 621 6.01 4.51 46.12
N THR A 622 6.22 3.43 45.35
CA THR A 622 5.51 2.12 45.54
C THR A 622 6.29 0.91 44.95
N GLY A 623 5.94 -0.32 45.36
CA GLY A 623 6.53 -1.56 44.83
C GLY A 623 5.65 -2.82 44.96
N SER A 624 6.02 -3.96 44.34
CA SER A 624 7.26 -4.22 43.58
C SER A 624 7.13 -5.19 42.40
N LEU A 625 7.78 -4.86 41.27
CA LEU A 625 8.32 -5.84 40.32
C LEU A 625 9.51 -6.59 40.98
N ALA A 626 10.00 -7.69 40.40
CA ALA A 626 11.06 -8.52 41.02
C ALA A 626 12.16 -9.06 40.08
N THR A 627 12.06 -8.82 38.77
CA THR A 627 12.72 -9.65 37.75
C THR A 627 13.14 -8.87 36.50
N ALA A 628 14.13 -9.42 35.79
CA ALA A 628 14.87 -8.77 34.71
C ALA A 628 14.43 -9.22 33.30
N ARG A 629 14.97 -8.57 32.26
CA ARG A 629 15.06 -8.98 30.83
C ARG A 629 15.68 -7.85 30.01
N HIS A 630 16.30 -8.12 28.86
CA HIS A 630 16.86 -7.11 27.94
C HIS A 630 16.60 -7.45 26.47
N ASP A 631 16.52 -6.44 25.60
CA ASP A 631 16.16 -6.53 24.17
C ASP A 631 14.91 -7.37 23.85
N HIS A 632 13.75 -6.73 23.72
CA HIS A 632 12.49 -7.41 24.02
C HIS A 632 11.23 -6.81 23.35
N THR A 633 10.07 -7.24 23.83
CA THR A 633 9.19 -8.09 23.01
C THR A 633 8.21 -7.36 22.11
N ALA A 634 8.72 -6.87 20.99
CA ALA A 634 8.04 -6.02 20.02
C ALA A 634 7.53 -6.74 18.74
N THR A 635 6.64 -6.06 18.00
CA THR A 635 5.89 -6.46 16.78
C THR A 635 4.45 -6.96 17.04
N LEU A 636 3.67 -7.05 15.95
CA LEU A 636 2.22 -6.84 15.98
C LEU A 636 1.47 -7.77 15.00
N LEU A 637 0.70 -8.71 15.57
CA LEU A 637 -0.45 -9.36 14.91
C LEU A 637 -1.73 -9.02 15.71
N PRO A 638 -2.94 -9.15 15.15
CA PRO A 638 -4.13 -8.60 15.79
C PRO A 638 -4.74 -9.54 16.85
N ASN A 639 -4.21 -9.52 18.08
CA ASN A 639 -4.87 -10.11 19.26
C ASN A 639 -4.65 -9.29 20.56
N GLY A 640 -3.84 -9.73 21.54
CA GLY A 640 -3.80 -9.06 22.85
C GLY A 640 -2.94 -9.65 23.97
N LYS A 641 -2.20 -10.76 23.76
CA LYS A 641 -1.24 -11.29 24.75
C LYS A 641 0.20 -11.17 24.26
N VAL A 642 1.08 -10.54 25.04
CA VAL A 642 2.53 -10.53 24.78
C VAL A 642 3.11 -11.90 25.10
N LEU A 643 4.24 -12.28 24.48
CA LEU A 643 4.80 -13.62 24.57
C LEU A 643 6.11 -13.74 25.37
N VAL A 644 6.85 -12.64 25.51
CA VAL A 644 8.09 -12.47 26.32
C VAL A 644 9.10 -13.63 26.24
N ALA A 645 9.32 -14.19 25.05
CA ALA A 645 10.08 -15.43 24.86
C ALA A 645 10.90 -15.48 23.56
N GLY A 646 11.78 -16.48 23.46
CA GLY A 646 13.10 -16.33 22.83
C GLY A 646 14.16 -15.92 23.88
N GLY A 647 15.44 -16.23 23.63
CA GLY A 647 16.55 -15.41 24.12
C GLY A 647 17.71 -16.13 24.83
N THR A 648 18.84 -15.43 24.83
CA THR A 648 20.13 -15.75 25.48
C THR A 648 20.27 -14.93 26.79
N GLY A 649 21.46 -14.68 27.34
CA GLY A 649 21.66 -13.66 28.37
C GLY A 649 22.94 -13.76 29.22
N SER A 650 22.79 -13.59 30.53
CA SER A 650 23.86 -13.14 31.43
C SER A 650 24.51 -14.22 32.30
N ASN A 651 23.79 -15.31 32.60
CA ASN A 651 24.14 -16.24 33.69
C ASN A 651 24.20 -17.70 33.22
N GLY A 652 23.03 -18.26 32.88
CA GLY A 652 22.77 -19.69 32.66
C GLY A 652 21.24 -19.89 32.61
N ALA A 653 20.76 -20.83 31.80
CA ALA A 653 19.36 -20.87 31.36
C ALA A 653 18.30 -20.74 32.48
N LEU A 654 17.47 -19.71 32.39
CA LEU A 654 16.58 -19.23 33.45
C LEU A 654 15.15 -19.03 32.88
N SER A 655 14.28 -19.98 33.22
CA SER A 655 12.84 -19.98 32.91
C SER A 655 12.05 -19.24 34.01
N SER A 656 10.76 -18.92 33.87
CA SER A 656 9.76 -19.19 32.83
C SER A 656 9.11 -17.90 32.26
N ALA A 657 8.22 -18.01 31.25
CA ALA A 657 7.67 -16.85 30.51
C ALA A 657 6.18 -16.92 30.07
N GLU A 658 5.30 -16.23 30.78
CA GLU A 658 4.73 -14.94 30.34
C GLU A 658 3.97 -14.84 28.99
N LEU A 659 3.01 -15.73 28.70
CA LEU A 659 1.92 -15.50 27.74
C LEU A 659 0.87 -14.53 28.32
N TYR A 660 1.32 -13.33 28.64
CA TYR A 660 0.66 -12.35 29.51
C TYR A 660 -0.30 -11.43 28.74
N ASP A 661 -1.52 -11.22 29.25
CA ASP A 661 -2.37 -10.10 28.81
C ASP A 661 -2.37 -8.96 29.83
N PRO A 662 -2.43 -7.69 29.39
CA PRO A 662 -2.15 -6.56 30.24
C PRO A 662 -3.25 -6.16 31.24
N ALA A 663 -4.43 -6.78 31.23
CA ALA A 663 -5.60 -6.19 31.89
C ALA A 663 -5.44 -6.02 33.42
N THR A 664 -4.98 -7.04 34.14
CA THR A 664 -4.69 -6.98 35.59
C THR A 664 -3.20 -6.79 35.87
N GLY A 665 -2.43 -7.88 35.99
CA GLY A 665 -0.98 -7.86 36.19
C GLY A 665 -0.49 -8.50 37.49
N THR A 666 -0.64 -9.82 37.61
CA THR A 666 -0.09 -10.67 38.69
C THR A 666 0.47 -11.97 38.09
N TRP A 667 1.58 -12.48 38.60
CA TRP A 667 2.44 -13.44 37.89
C TRP A 667 3.07 -14.44 38.88
N SER A 668 3.77 -15.49 38.40
CA SER A 668 4.58 -16.41 39.25
C SER A 668 5.60 -17.24 38.42
N ALA A 669 5.65 -18.57 38.55
CA ALA A 669 6.55 -19.49 37.84
C ALA A 669 5.79 -20.75 37.34
N THR A 670 6.24 -21.42 36.26
CA THR A 670 5.52 -22.57 35.64
C THR A 670 6.40 -23.46 34.74
N ALA A 671 5.87 -24.63 34.32
CA ALA A 671 6.53 -25.64 33.49
C ALA A 671 6.29 -25.45 31.98
N ASN A 672 7.23 -25.91 31.14
CA ASN A 672 7.52 -25.31 29.83
C ASN A 672 7.82 -26.35 28.70
N LEU A 673 7.99 -25.85 27.46
CA LEU A 673 8.11 -26.58 26.17
C LEU A 673 9.18 -27.70 26.08
N ALA A 674 10.35 -27.42 25.47
CA ALA A 674 11.46 -28.37 25.25
C ALA A 674 12.85 -27.72 25.06
N THR A 675 13.02 -26.84 24.06
CA THR A 675 14.31 -26.62 23.37
C THR A 675 14.96 -25.23 23.51
N GLU A 676 16.14 -25.03 22.91
CA GLU A 676 16.98 -23.82 22.96
C GLU A 676 16.78 -22.86 21.76
N HIS A 677 16.70 -21.54 22.03
CA HIS A 677 16.39 -20.49 21.02
C HIS A 677 16.95 -19.12 21.46
N SER A 678 17.68 -18.38 20.61
CA SER A 678 18.73 -17.45 21.08
C SER A 678 18.60 -15.97 20.67
N SER A 679 18.34 -15.63 19.39
CA SER A 679 18.32 -14.26 18.85
C SER A 679 17.34 -14.07 17.66
N GLN A 680 16.55 -12.99 17.59
CA GLN A 680 15.37 -12.91 16.69
C GLN A 680 14.87 -11.49 16.29
N THR A 681 14.03 -11.43 15.23
CA THR A 681 13.13 -10.31 14.81
C THR A 681 11.67 -10.81 14.62
N ALA A 682 10.75 -10.10 13.92
CA ALA A 682 9.33 -10.49 13.77
C ALA A 682 8.63 -9.87 12.52
N THR A 683 7.32 -10.10 12.25
CA THR A 683 6.61 -9.53 11.06
C THR A 683 5.07 -9.57 11.10
N LEU A 684 4.38 -9.33 9.96
CA LEU A 684 2.93 -9.24 9.76
C LEU A 684 2.52 -9.67 8.31
N LEU A 685 1.21 -9.70 7.98
CA LEU A 685 0.56 -9.72 6.64
C LEU A 685 -0.98 -9.63 6.84
N LEU A 686 -1.77 -10.69 6.59
CA LEU A 686 -3.22 -10.59 6.33
C LEU A 686 -4.18 -11.42 7.20
N ASN A 687 -3.81 -12.61 7.69
CA ASN A 687 -4.82 -13.62 8.10
C ASN A 687 -4.57 -14.39 9.41
N GLY A 688 -3.56 -15.26 9.45
CA GLY A 688 -3.39 -16.29 10.48
C GLY A 688 -2.19 -17.18 10.16
N LYS A 689 -1.01 -16.56 10.09
CA LYS A 689 0.25 -17.18 9.69
C LYS A 689 1.45 -16.55 10.41
N VAL A 690 2.56 -17.30 10.44
CA VAL A 690 3.87 -16.97 11.01
C VAL A 690 4.95 -17.72 10.19
N LEU A 691 6.22 -17.35 10.35
CA LEU A 691 7.37 -17.71 9.50
C LEU A 691 8.61 -18.15 10.33
N LEU A 692 8.52 -18.39 11.65
CA LEU A 692 9.64 -18.43 12.62
C LEU A 692 11.00 -18.96 12.08
N ALA A 693 11.84 -18.08 11.52
CA ALA A 693 13.03 -18.50 10.77
C ALA A 693 14.24 -17.59 10.94
N GLY A 694 15.43 -18.15 10.69
CA GLY A 694 16.69 -17.42 10.62
C GLY A 694 17.29 -17.07 11.97
N GLY A 695 17.91 -15.90 12.06
CA GLY A 695 18.64 -15.42 13.24
C GLY A 695 20.06 -15.99 13.28
N ARG A 696 20.62 -16.27 14.46
CA ARG A 696 21.94 -16.91 14.58
C ARG A 696 21.83 -18.11 15.54
N ASP A 697 22.60 -18.11 16.63
CA ASP A 697 22.41 -18.95 17.81
C ASP A 697 23.25 -18.35 18.97
N ALA A 698 23.29 -19.02 20.12
CA ALA A 698 24.16 -18.64 21.24
C ALA A 698 25.68 -18.61 20.90
N ASN A 699 26.13 -19.39 19.91
CA ASN A 699 27.49 -19.34 19.35
C ASN A 699 27.65 -18.30 18.23
N GLY A 700 26.59 -17.58 17.85
CA GLY A 700 26.62 -16.54 16.82
C GLY A 700 26.67 -17.03 15.37
N ASN A 701 26.26 -18.28 15.06
CA ASN A 701 26.42 -18.95 13.75
C ASN A 701 25.06 -19.29 13.04
N ALA A 702 24.85 -20.45 12.37
CA ALA A 702 23.57 -20.81 11.69
C ALA A 702 23.34 -22.35 11.48
N LEU A 703 22.09 -22.73 11.15
CA LEU A 703 21.59 -24.07 10.75
C LEU A 703 20.24 -23.97 9.97
N VAL A 704 19.69 -25.05 9.40
CA VAL A 704 18.32 -25.12 8.79
C VAL A 704 17.29 -25.96 9.59
N ILE A 705 17.35 -25.94 10.92
CA ILE A 705 16.40 -26.64 11.82
C ILE A 705 15.11 -25.82 12.05
N SER A 706 13.92 -26.43 11.92
CA SER A 706 12.59 -25.76 12.10
C SER A 706 11.37 -26.69 12.32
N GLU A 707 10.38 -26.23 13.10
CA GLU A 707 8.98 -26.75 13.08
C GLU A 707 7.90 -25.65 12.99
N LEU A 708 6.66 -26.03 12.62
CA LEU A 708 5.68 -25.12 12.00
C LEU A 708 4.40 -24.91 12.83
N TYR A 709 4.51 -23.99 13.80
CA TYR A 709 3.49 -23.46 14.76
C TYR A 709 2.19 -22.90 14.14
N ASP A 710 1.15 -22.54 14.92
CA ASP A 710 -0.22 -22.27 14.40
C ASP A 710 -1.15 -21.35 15.24
N VAL A 711 -2.41 -21.17 14.81
CA VAL A 711 -3.38 -20.12 15.24
C VAL A 711 -4.45 -20.59 16.27
N GLY A 712 -5.69 -20.08 16.21
CA GLY A 712 -6.81 -20.49 17.08
C GLY A 712 -8.02 -19.54 17.23
N LEU A 713 -7.92 -18.22 16.98
CA LEU A 713 -9.05 -17.27 17.18
C LEU A 713 -9.02 -16.03 16.25
N LYS A 714 -9.44 -14.82 16.67
CA LYS A 714 -9.77 -13.67 15.79
C LYS A 714 -9.38 -12.30 16.34
N PHE A 715 -9.20 -11.38 15.40
CA PHE A 715 -8.93 -9.96 15.59
C PHE A 715 -9.98 -9.23 16.45
N ASN A 716 -9.57 -8.11 17.05
CA ASN A 716 -10.49 -7.19 17.68
C ASN A 716 -11.44 -6.58 16.63
N SER A 717 -12.75 -6.82 16.75
CA SER A 717 -13.75 -6.32 15.80
C SER A 717 -13.81 -4.79 15.75
N ALA A 718 -13.41 -4.11 16.83
CA ALA A 718 -13.27 -2.66 16.86
C ALA A 718 -12.13 -2.16 15.96
N TRP A 719 -11.26 -3.04 15.45
CA TRP A 719 -10.17 -2.68 14.52
C TRP A 719 -10.40 -3.23 13.12
N GLN A 720 -11.56 -3.87 12.89
CA GLN A 720 -11.90 -4.41 11.60
C GLN A 720 -12.13 -3.28 10.59
N PRO A 721 -11.44 -3.27 9.42
CA PRO A 721 -11.77 -2.37 8.33
C PRO A 721 -13.19 -2.63 7.86
N GLN A 722 -13.91 -1.57 7.49
CA GLN A 722 -15.28 -1.70 6.97
C GLN A 722 -15.36 -1.02 5.63
N ILE A 723 -15.85 -1.74 4.61
CA ILE A 723 -16.23 -1.15 3.34
C ILE A 723 -17.65 -0.60 3.51
N THR A 724 -17.79 0.72 3.54
CA THR A 724 -19.09 1.40 3.64
C THR A 724 -19.72 1.52 2.26
N THR A 725 -18.92 1.79 1.23
CA THR A 725 -19.38 1.92 -0.16
C THR A 725 -18.44 1.18 -1.12
N SER A 726 -19.02 0.39 -2.02
CA SER A 726 -18.35 -0.24 -3.16
C SER A 726 -19.32 -0.23 -4.36
N PRO A 727 -18.84 -0.13 -5.60
CA PRO A 727 -19.72 -0.21 -6.76
C PRO A 727 -20.30 -1.61 -6.90
N ALA A 728 -21.51 -1.70 -7.46
CA ALA A 728 -22.17 -2.98 -7.76
C ALA A 728 -21.51 -3.70 -8.94
N ILE A 729 -20.92 -2.94 -9.87
CA ILE A 729 -20.21 -3.42 -11.05
C ILE A 729 -18.82 -2.80 -11.06
N ALA A 730 -17.79 -3.62 -11.28
CA ALA A 730 -16.42 -3.15 -11.49
C ALA A 730 -16.00 -3.51 -12.92
N ASN A 731 -15.85 -2.49 -13.76
CA ASN A 731 -15.47 -2.69 -15.16
C ASN A 731 -13.95 -2.87 -15.28
N ARG A 732 -13.52 -3.85 -16.09
CA ARG A 732 -12.12 -3.92 -16.54
C ARG A 732 -11.69 -2.61 -17.18
N ALA A 733 -10.41 -2.27 -17.14
CA ALA A 733 -9.85 -1.01 -17.65
C ALA A 733 -10.43 0.28 -17.01
N SER A 734 -11.24 0.18 -15.96
CA SER A 734 -11.67 1.30 -15.11
C SER A 734 -11.10 1.15 -13.71
N LYS A 735 -10.89 2.28 -13.01
CA LYS A 735 -10.46 2.29 -11.60
C LYS A 735 -11.59 1.79 -10.69
N LEU A 736 -11.23 1.09 -9.62
CA LEU A 736 -12.18 0.67 -8.58
C LEU A 736 -12.01 1.54 -7.34
N SER A 737 -13.05 2.29 -6.99
CA SER A 737 -13.06 3.14 -5.79
C SER A 737 -13.89 2.51 -4.67
N LEU A 738 -13.34 2.52 -3.46
CA LEU A 738 -13.99 2.08 -2.23
C LEU A 738 -14.02 3.22 -1.23
N ALA A 739 -15.12 3.33 -0.49
CA ALA A 739 -15.18 4.13 0.73
C ALA A 739 -15.36 3.21 1.94
N GLY A 740 -14.80 3.61 3.06
CA GLY A 740 -14.79 2.79 4.26
C GLY A 740 -14.30 3.51 5.50
N VAL A 741 -13.92 2.72 6.49
CA VAL A 741 -13.21 3.17 7.70
C VAL A 741 -12.11 2.16 8.03
N ARG A 742 -11.02 2.62 8.64
CA ARG A 742 -9.87 1.81 9.09
C ARG A 742 -9.12 1.10 7.97
N PHE A 743 -9.06 1.75 6.81
CA PHE A 743 -8.19 1.34 5.71
C PHE A 743 -6.71 1.68 6.00
N LYS A 744 -6.44 2.49 7.03
CA LYS A 744 -5.14 2.59 7.68
C LYS A 744 -5.13 1.69 8.91
N GLY A 745 -4.00 1.06 9.19
CA GLY A 745 -3.82 0.30 10.42
C GLY A 745 -3.26 1.15 11.57
N VAL A 746 -2.78 0.44 12.58
CA VAL A 746 -1.73 0.88 13.51
C VAL A 746 -0.49 0.00 13.32
N SER A 747 -0.28 -0.46 12.08
CA SER A 747 0.64 -1.53 11.65
C SER A 747 2.07 -1.03 11.55
N GLN A 748 2.60 -0.54 12.66
CA GLN A 748 3.84 0.23 12.75
C GLN A 748 4.67 -0.17 13.99
N ALA A 749 4.02 -0.63 15.06
CA ALA A 749 4.70 -1.27 16.19
C ALA A 749 5.38 -2.57 15.71
N SER A 750 6.71 -2.60 15.78
CA SER A 750 7.61 -3.60 15.18
C SER A 750 8.91 -3.69 15.97
N TYR A 751 9.84 -4.57 15.61
CA TYR A 751 11.09 -4.80 16.35
C TYR A 751 12.15 -3.71 16.09
N GLY A 752 11.77 -2.48 16.49
CA GLY A 752 12.27 -1.12 16.25
C GLY A 752 13.77 -0.84 16.18
N SER A 753 14.51 -1.69 15.49
CA SER A 753 15.69 -1.30 14.78
C SER A 753 15.27 -0.82 13.41
N PHE A 754 16.19 -0.07 12.82
CA PHE A 754 16.39 0.02 11.39
C PHE A 754 15.75 -1.19 10.70
N ASN A 755 16.19 -2.42 11.02
CA ASN A 755 15.81 -3.70 10.39
C ASN A 755 14.33 -4.17 10.43
N ASP A 756 13.36 -3.51 11.09
CA ASP A 756 12.00 -4.10 11.29
C ASP A 756 10.84 -3.09 11.30
N SER A 757 9.88 -3.21 10.36
CA SER A 757 8.65 -2.39 10.28
C SER A 757 7.59 -2.92 9.28
N PRO A 758 6.27 -2.71 9.49
CA PRO A 758 5.19 -3.20 8.60
C PRO A 758 4.49 -2.10 7.76
N THR A 759 3.67 -2.51 6.78
CA THR A 759 2.88 -1.60 5.92
C THR A 759 1.54 -1.29 6.54
N ASN A 760 1.38 -0.05 6.99
CA ASN A 760 0.12 0.57 7.38
C ASN A 760 -0.87 0.74 6.22
N TYR A 761 -0.85 -0.18 5.26
CA TYR A 761 -1.36 -0.10 3.90
C TYR A 761 -2.55 -1.05 3.71
N PRO A 762 -3.66 -0.59 3.10
CA PRO A 762 -4.81 -1.45 2.82
C PRO A 762 -4.50 -2.39 1.67
N VAL A 763 -4.61 -3.69 1.94
CA VAL A 763 -4.54 -4.72 0.90
C VAL A 763 -5.95 -5.01 0.44
N VAL A 764 -6.25 -4.71 -0.82
CA VAL A 764 -7.59 -4.94 -1.38
C VAL A 764 -7.55 -6.19 -2.24
N GLN A 765 -8.25 -7.22 -1.76
CA GLN A 765 -8.39 -8.50 -2.43
C GLN A 765 -9.73 -8.55 -3.16
N LEU A 766 -9.69 -8.90 -4.43
CA LEU A 766 -10.83 -9.26 -5.25
C LEU A 766 -10.77 -10.77 -5.52
N ARG A 767 -11.81 -11.50 -5.17
CA ARG A 767 -11.86 -12.96 -5.29
C ARG A 767 -13.12 -13.36 -6.05
N ASN A 768 -12.98 -14.16 -7.09
CA ASN A 768 -14.14 -14.74 -7.77
C ASN A 768 -14.92 -15.63 -6.79
N ILE A 769 -16.25 -15.62 -6.85
CA ILE A 769 -17.09 -16.36 -5.91
C ILE A 769 -16.88 -17.89 -5.95
N ASP A 770 -16.37 -18.41 -7.06
CA ASP A 770 -15.97 -19.81 -7.22
C ASP A 770 -14.59 -20.14 -6.62
N ASN A 771 -13.91 -19.13 -6.06
CA ASN A 771 -12.56 -19.17 -5.47
C ASN A 771 -11.45 -19.62 -6.44
N THR A 772 -11.71 -19.66 -7.74
CA THR A 772 -10.72 -20.09 -8.74
C THR A 772 -9.65 -19.04 -8.98
N GLN A 773 -9.96 -17.77 -8.74
CA GLN A 773 -9.03 -16.67 -8.90
C GLN A 773 -9.13 -15.64 -7.79
N VAL A 774 -7.96 -15.24 -7.29
CA VAL A 774 -7.75 -14.13 -6.37
C VAL A 774 -6.87 -13.10 -7.10
N SER A 775 -7.26 -11.84 -7.04
CA SER A 775 -6.51 -10.70 -7.57
C SER A 775 -6.35 -9.67 -6.47
N TYR A 776 -5.12 -9.21 -6.22
CA TYR A 776 -4.89 -8.07 -5.35
C TYR A 776 -4.82 -6.80 -6.19
N LEU A 777 -5.54 -5.78 -5.75
CA LEU A 777 -5.68 -4.54 -6.51
C LEU A 777 -4.57 -3.57 -6.10
N GLN A 778 -3.84 -3.06 -7.10
CA GLN A 778 -2.85 -2.01 -6.88
C GLN A 778 -3.54 -0.68 -6.65
N VAL A 779 -3.04 0.11 -5.70
CA VAL A 779 -3.49 1.48 -5.51
C VAL A 779 -3.14 2.33 -6.72
N ASP A 780 -4.07 3.17 -7.16
CA ASP A 780 -3.80 4.20 -8.14
C ASP A 780 -2.85 5.27 -7.56
N PRO A 781 -1.70 5.55 -8.19
CA PRO A 781 -0.70 6.46 -7.62
C PRO A 781 -1.16 7.92 -7.59
N THR A 782 -2.20 8.28 -8.35
CA THR A 782 -2.72 9.66 -8.42
C THR A 782 -3.84 9.89 -7.41
N SER A 783 -4.77 8.95 -7.28
CA SER A 783 -5.92 9.01 -6.38
C SER A 783 -5.61 8.46 -4.99
N GLY A 784 -4.65 7.53 -4.88
CA GLY A 784 -4.14 6.98 -3.64
C GLY A 784 -5.19 6.23 -2.81
N TRP A 785 -4.94 6.21 -1.50
CA TRP A 785 -5.85 5.71 -0.48
C TRP A 785 -5.69 6.57 0.77
N SER A 786 -6.69 6.51 1.64
CA SER A 786 -6.70 7.14 2.97
C SER A 786 -7.29 6.16 3.99
N ASP A 787 -7.44 6.57 5.25
CA ASP A 787 -8.11 5.73 6.23
C ASP A 787 -9.58 5.41 5.88
N THR A 788 -10.19 6.21 4.99
CA THR A 788 -11.60 6.09 4.62
C THR A 788 -11.84 5.88 3.14
N SER A 789 -10.79 5.80 2.32
CA SER A 789 -10.94 5.64 0.87
C SER A 789 -9.82 4.81 0.27
N TYR A 790 -10.12 4.11 -0.81
CA TYR A 790 -9.13 3.37 -1.61
C TYR A 790 -9.52 3.50 -3.08
N THR A 791 -8.56 3.79 -3.95
CA THR A 791 -8.77 3.75 -5.40
C THR A 791 -7.73 2.85 -6.03
N SER A 792 -8.17 1.87 -6.83
CA SER A 792 -7.25 1.01 -7.58
C SER A 792 -6.77 1.67 -8.87
N VAL A 793 -5.62 1.26 -9.38
CA VAL A 793 -5.31 1.39 -10.82
C VAL A 793 -6.44 0.74 -11.65
N PRO A 794 -6.56 1.08 -12.95
CA PRO A 794 -7.51 0.40 -13.82
C PRO A 794 -7.42 -1.12 -13.72
N LEU A 795 -8.55 -1.80 -13.52
CA LEU A 795 -8.59 -3.25 -13.37
C LEU A 795 -8.00 -3.93 -14.61
N SER A 796 -6.97 -4.76 -14.42
CA SER A 796 -6.29 -5.41 -15.54
C SER A 796 -7.16 -6.47 -16.21
N ASN A 797 -6.80 -6.86 -17.44
CA ASN A 797 -7.46 -7.96 -18.16
C ASN A 797 -7.31 -9.33 -17.49
N ASN A 798 -6.39 -9.45 -16.52
CA ASN A 798 -6.14 -10.69 -15.79
C ASN A 798 -7.15 -10.91 -14.66
N VAL A 799 -7.96 -9.92 -14.28
CA VAL A 799 -9.01 -10.09 -13.27
C VAL A 799 -10.20 -10.85 -13.87
N ALA A 800 -10.53 -12.05 -13.38
CA ALA A 800 -11.67 -12.84 -13.88
C ALA A 800 -12.97 -12.02 -13.94
N LEU A 801 -13.72 -12.23 -15.03
CA LEU A 801 -15.09 -11.73 -15.14
C LEU A 801 -16.03 -12.55 -14.26
N GLY A 802 -17.14 -11.95 -13.86
CA GLY A 802 -18.21 -12.60 -13.11
C GLY A 802 -18.31 -12.17 -11.65
N PRO A 803 -19.24 -12.77 -10.89
CA PRO A 803 -19.50 -12.42 -9.51
C PRO A 803 -18.26 -12.60 -8.64
N SER A 804 -17.91 -11.55 -7.90
CA SER A 804 -16.71 -11.51 -7.08
C SER A 804 -17.00 -10.90 -5.71
N SER A 805 -16.19 -11.27 -4.73
CA SER A 805 -16.15 -10.65 -3.41
C SER A 805 -14.91 -9.77 -3.28
N ILE A 806 -15.08 -8.55 -2.78
CA ILE A 806 -14.00 -7.63 -2.43
C ILE A 806 -13.82 -7.54 -0.91
N THR A 807 -12.58 -7.62 -0.46
CA THR A 807 -12.19 -7.57 0.95
C THR A 807 -11.01 -6.63 1.12
N VAL A 808 -11.06 -5.73 2.11
CA VAL A 808 -9.94 -4.88 2.49
C VAL A 808 -9.27 -5.49 3.72
N PHE A 809 -7.95 -5.64 3.70
CA PHE A 809 -7.18 -6.12 4.85
C PHE A 809 -6.27 -5.00 5.37
N THR A 810 -6.28 -4.79 6.69
CA THR A 810 -5.36 -3.89 7.39
C THR A 810 -4.90 -4.54 8.69
N ASN A 811 -3.65 -4.37 9.08
CA ASN A 811 -3.13 -4.90 10.36
C ASN A 811 -3.30 -6.43 10.55
N GLY A 812 -3.42 -7.23 9.46
CA GLY A 812 -3.77 -8.66 9.54
C GLY A 812 -5.26 -8.93 9.78
N ILE A 813 -6.13 -7.93 9.54
CA ILE A 813 -7.56 -7.95 9.83
C ILE A 813 -8.36 -7.77 8.52
N PRO A 814 -9.20 -8.74 8.11
CA PRO A 814 -10.08 -8.60 6.95
C PRO A 814 -11.35 -7.80 7.26
N SER A 815 -11.82 -7.02 6.28
CA SER A 815 -13.15 -6.44 6.31
C SER A 815 -14.22 -7.51 6.15
N ALA A 816 -15.48 -7.16 6.45
CA ALA A 816 -16.58 -7.89 5.85
C ALA A 816 -16.47 -7.77 4.32
N ALA A 817 -16.66 -8.89 3.60
CA ALA A 817 -16.59 -8.88 2.15
C ALA A 817 -17.83 -8.16 1.56
N LYS A 818 -17.63 -7.40 0.49
CA LYS A 818 -18.71 -6.86 -0.35
C LYS A 818 -18.76 -7.62 -1.67
N TYR A 819 -19.95 -7.80 -2.22
CA TYR A 819 -20.14 -8.47 -3.50
C TYR A 819 -20.23 -7.44 -4.62
N LEU A 820 -19.57 -7.73 -5.73
CA LEU A 820 -19.65 -6.94 -6.95
C LEU A 820 -19.57 -7.87 -8.18
N LEU A 821 -20.04 -7.38 -9.32
CA LEU A 821 -19.88 -8.06 -10.60
C LEU A 821 -18.65 -7.48 -11.32
N VAL A 822 -17.66 -8.31 -11.66
CA VAL A 822 -16.58 -7.88 -12.54
C VAL A 822 -17.05 -8.05 -13.98
N SER A 823 -17.12 -6.94 -14.71
CA SER A 823 -17.63 -6.91 -16.08
C SER A 823 -16.55 -6.45 -17.06
N PRO A 824 -16.62 -6.85 -18.34
CA PRO A 824 -15.85 -6.18 -19.38
C PRO A 824 -16.31 -4.72 -19.48
N LYS A 825 -15.39 -3.81 -19.83
CA LYS A 825 -15.77 -2.41 -20.11
C LYS A 825 -16.71 -2.38 -21.32
N SER A 826 -17.84 -1.67 -21.23
CA SER A 826 -18.67 -1.40 -22.40
C SER A 826 -17.96 -0.46 -23.36
N THR A 827 -18.31 -0.54 -24.64
CA THR A 827 -17.94 0.49 -25.61
C THR A 827 -18.60 1.80 -25.21
N GLN A 828 -17.84 2.89 -25.24
CA GLN A 828 -18.30 4.24 -24.93
C GLN A 828 -18.11 5.15 -26.15
N ALA A 829 -18.83 6.26 -26.19
CA ALA A 829 -18.57 7.30 -27.19
C ALA A 829 -17.23 8.00 -26.87
N LEU A 830 -16.23 7.82 -27.74
CA LEU A 830 -14.94 8.51 -27.66
C LEU A 830 -14.99 9.90 -28.29
N ASN A 831 -15.87 10.06 -29.27
CA ASN A 831 -16.10 11.30 -29.96
C ASN A 831 -17.55 11.38 -30.38
N VAL A 832 -18.08 12.59 -30.34
CA VAL A 832 -19.29 12.93 -31.08
C VAL A 832 -19.09 14.25 -31.80
N ALA A 833 -19.60 14.33 -33.03
CA ALA A 833 -19.41 15.44 -33.94
C ALA A 833 -20.70 15.71 -34.71
N THR A 834 -21.00 16.97 -35.02
CA THR A 834 -22.10 17.30 -35.93
C THR A 834 -21.68 18.36 -36.93
N ARG A 835 -21.89 18.09 -38.21
CA ARG A 835 -21.76 19.04 -39.31
C ARG A 835 -23.13 19.59 -39.70
N LEU A 836 -23.26 20.92 -39.77
CA LEU A 836 -24.44 21.55 -40.37
C LEU A 836 -24.17 22.99 -40.85
N GLN A 837 -25.17 23.57 -41.52
CA GLN A 837 -25.17 24.94 -42.01
C GLN A 837 -25.51 25.95 -40.89
N ILE A 838 -24.55 26.81 -40.54
CA ILE A 838 -24.68 27.82 -39.49
C ILE A 838 -25.08 29.16 -40.11
N ALA A 839 -26.05 29.83 -39.52
CA ALA A 839 -26.50 31.18 -39.87
C ALA A 839 -26.82 31.99 -38.60
N GLN A 840 -27.42 33.17 -38.75
CA GLN A 840 -27.88 33.98 -37.61
C GLN A 840 -29.04 33.31 -36.87
N ASP A 841 -29.28 33.72 -35.62
CA ASP A 841 -30.37 33.19 -34.79
C ASP A 841 -31.71 33.20 -35.54
N PRO A 842 -32.51 32.13 -35.45
CA PRO A 842 -32.34 30.94 -34.59
C PRO A 842 -31.51 29.79 -35.22
N ASN A 843 -30.89 29.99 -36.38
CA ASN A 843 -30.26 28.93 -37.20
C ASN A 843 -28.78 28.70 -36.89
N ILE A 844 -28.44 28.59 -35.60
CA ILE A 844 -27.09 28.27 -35.12
C ILE A 844 -26.94 26.77 -34.83
N LEU A 845 -25.70 26.28 -34.73
CA LEU A 845 -25.43 24.92 -34.28
C LEU A 845 -25.41 24.88 -32.75
N ILE A 846 -26.26 24.03 -32.18
CA ILE A 846 -26.31 23.79 -30.73
C ILE A 846 -26.15 22.29 -30.49
N GLY A 847 -24.96 21.89 -30.02
CA GLY A 847 -24.63 20.51 -29.64
C GLY A 847 -24.76 20.31 -28.14
N GLY A 848 -25.85 19.69 -27.70
CA GLY A 848 -26.03 19.24 -26.33
C GLY A 848 -25.37 17.88 -26.08
N PHE A 849 -24.77 17.66 -24.92
CA PHE A 849 -24.21 16.38 -24.51
C PHE A 849 -24.36 16.15 -23.01
N ILE A 850 -24.40 14.88 -22.61
CA ILE A 850 -24.52 14.46 -21.21
C ILE A 850 -23.24 13.77 -20.79
N VAL A 851 -22.67 14.23 -19.68
CA VAL A 851 -21.66 13.50 -18.92
C VAL A 851 -22.37 12.76 -17.79
N THR A 852 -22.26 11.43 -17.74
CA THR A 852 -22.81 10.61 -16.64
C THR A 852 -21.71 10.06 -15.76
N GLY A 853 -22.07 9.21 -14.80
CA GLY A 853 -21.15 8.61 -13.84
C GLY A 853 -21.07 9.41 -12.55
N THR A 854 -20.05 9.10 -11.74
CA THR A 854 -19.89 9.66 -10.38
C THR A 854 -18.63 10.51 -10.22
N VAL A 855 -17.83 10.63 -11.28
CA VAL A 855 -16.56 11.37 -11.30
C VAL A 855 -16.57 12.41 -12.43
N PRO A 856 -15.79 13.49 -12.35
CA PRO A 856 -15.64 14.41 -13.47
C PRO A 856 -14.95 13.74 -14.69
N LYS A 857 -15.37 14.11 -15.90
CA LYS A 857 -14.78 13.68 -17.18
C LYS A 857 -13.94 14.82 -17.76
N LYS A 858 -12.74 14.54 -18.29
CA LYS A 858 -11.95 15.52 -19.05
C LYS A 858 -12.29 15.44 -20.54
N VAL A 859 -12.65 16.56 -21.15
CA VAL A 859 -13.03 16.64 -22.57
C VAL A 859 -12.30 17.77 -23.30
N ILE A 860 -12.26 17.68 -24.63
CA ILE A 860 -12.02 18.80 -25.54
C ILE A 860 -13.24 19.02 -26.42
N VAL A 861 -13.69 20.27 -26.53
CA VAL A 861 -14.74 20.71 -27.45
C VAL A 861 -14.10 21.58 -28.52
N ARG A 862 -14.38 21.32 -29.80
CA ARG A 862 -13.81 22.05 -30.94
C ARG A 862 -14.89 22.56 -31.87
N ALA A 863 -14.62 23.70 -32.51
CA ALA A 863 -15.42 24.26 -33.58
C ALA A 863 -14.55 24.40 -34.84
N ILE A 864 -14.84 23.60 -35.86
CA ILE A 864 -14.05 23.48 -37.09
C ILE A 864 -14.82 24.11 -38.26
N GLY A 865 -14.16 24.97 -39.02
CA GLY A 865 -14.77 25.70 -40.14
C GLY A 865 -13.80 25.82 -41.31
N PRO A 866 -12.76 26.66 -41.22
CA PRO A 866 -11.76 26.84 -42.27
C PRO A 866 -11.07 25.54 -42.72
N SER A 867 -10.84 24.60 -41.80
CA SER A 867 -10.17 23.33 -42.07
C SER A 867 -11.04 22.27 -42.74
N LEU A 868 -12.35 22.52 -42.90
CA LEU A 868 -13.27 21.54 -43.49
C LEU A 868 -12.91 21.24 -44.96
N LYS A 869 -12.70 19.96 -45.24
CA LYS A 869 -12.32 19.43 -46.55
C LYS A 869 -13.13 18.18 -46.89
N ILE A 870 -13.43 17.99 -48.17
CA ILE A 870 -13.92 16.72 -48.73
C ILE A 870 -12.82 16.18 -49.65
N ASN A 871 -12.34 14.96 -49.41
CA ASN A 871 -11.26 14.33 -50.18
C ASN A 871 -10.01 15.23 -50.37
N GLY A 872 -9.66 15.98 -49.32
CA GLY A 872 -8.51 16.90 -49.33
C GLY A 872 -8.77 18.28 -49.96
N VAL A 873 -9.94 18.49 -50.59
CA VAL A 873 -10.33 19.79 -51.19
C VAL A 873 -11.16 20.59 -50.19
N PRO A 874 -10.88 21.90 -49.96
CA PRO A 874 -11.68 22.73 -49.07
C PRO A 874 -13.17 22.70 -49.42
N LEU A 875 -14.01 22.50 -48.41
CA LEU A 875 -15.47 22.48 -48.57
C LEU A 875 -15.95 23.88 -49.00
N ALA A 876 -16.73 23.93 -50.09
CA ALA A 876 -17.37 25.15 -50.52
C ALA A 876 -18.42 25.59 -49.49
N GLY A 877 -18.47 26.90 -49.19
CA GLY A 877 -19.43 27.44 -48.20
C GLY A 877 -19.09 27.14 -46.73
N ARG A 878 -17.87 26.68 -46.40
CA ARG A 878 -17.42 26.48 -45.02
C ARG A 878 -17.40 27.79 -44.21
N LEU A 879 -17.67 27.70 -42.91
CA LEU A 879 -17.63 28.83 -42.00
C LEU A 879 -16.20 29.36 -41.88
N ALA A 880 -16.00 30.64 -42.13
CA ALA A 880 -14.67 31.24 -42.22
C ALA A 880 -14.03 31.56 -40.86
N ASN A 881 -14.82 31.79 -39.81
CA ASN A 881 -14.31 32.13 -38.49
C ASN A 881 -15.31 31.69 -37.41
N PRO A 882 -15.15 30.47 -36.85
CA PRO A 882 -16.02 29.96 -35.80
C PRO A 882 -15.73 30.58 -34.42
N VAL A 883 -16.79 30.68 -33.61
CA VAL A 883 -16.74 30.96 -32.17
C VAL A 883 -17.47 29.83 -31.46
N LEU A 884 -16.90 29.34 -30.36
CA LEU A 884 -17.44 28.29 -29.53
C LEU A 884 -17.79 28.83 -28.14
N GLU A 885 -19.00 28.55 -27.68
CA GLU A 885 -19.41 28.77 -26.29
C GLU A 885 -19.76 27.43 -25.65
N LEU A 886 -19.24 27.16 -24.46
CA LEU A 886 -19.58 26.00 -23.65
C LEU A 886 -20.41 26.45 -22.44
N HIS A 887 -21.57 25.84 -22.26
CA HIS A 887 -22.56 26.19 -21.23
C HIS A 887 -22.86 24.99 -20.32
N ASP A 888 -23.09 25.25 -19.04
CA ASP A 888 -23.86 24.35 -18.17
C ASP A 888 -25.36 24.72 -18.21
N GLN A 889 -26.18 24.19 -17.31
CA GLN A 889 -27.62 24.48 -17.28
C GLN A 889 -27.97 25.94 -16.89
N THR A 890 -27.02 26.69 -16.34
CA THR A 890 -27.24 27.98 -15.67
C THR A 890 -26.38 29.12 -16.22
N GLN A 891 -25.20 28.82 -16.78
CA GLN A 891 -24.23 29.83 -17.19
C GLN A 891 -23.26 29.35 -18.29
N ILE A 892 -22.54 30.31 -18.87
CA ILE A 892 -21.39 30.06 -19.74
C ILE A 892 -20.20 29.60 -18.89
N ILE A 893 -19.63 28.46 -19.23
CA ILE A 893 -18.41 27.90 -18.64
C ILE A 893 -17.18 28.53 -19.29
N ALA A 894 -17.16 28.57 -20.62
CA ALA A 894 -16.04 29.07 -21.41
C ALA A 894 -16.47 29.52 -22.79
N THR A 895 -15.77 30.49 -23.36
CA THR A 895 -15.86 30.90 -24.76
C THR A 895 -14.48 30.76 -25.39
N ASN A 896 -14.44 30.49 -26.69
CA ASN A 896 -13.21 30.58 -27.46
C ASN A 896 -13.50 30.93 -28.92
N ASP A 897 -12.70 31.79 -29.54
CA ASP A 897 -12.68 32.04 -31.00
C ASP A 897 -11.36 31.64 -31.69
N ASN A 898 -10.32 31.28 -30.93
CA ASN A 898 -9.02 30.83 -31.46
C ASN A 898 -8.37 29.80 -30.52
N TRP A 899 -8.03 28.62 -31.03
CA TRP A 899 -7.49 27.54 -30.23
C TRP A 899 -6.12 27.82 -29.60
N LYS A 900 -5.36 28.83 -30.05
CA LYS A 900 -4.04 29.16 -29.49
C LYS A 900 -4.11 30.02 -28.22
N ILE A 901 -5.18 30.78 -28.02
CA ILE A 901 -5.35 31.71 -26.90
C ILE A 901 -6.61 31.34 -26.12
N ASP A 902 -6.56 31.32 -24.79
CA ASP A 902 -7.76 31.18 -23.96
C ASP A 902 -8.40 32.57 -23.77
N ASP A 903 -9.61 32.77 -24.29
CA ASP A 903 -10.27 34.08 -24.29
C ASP A 903 -10.59 34.62 -22.90
N GLN A 904 -10.72 33.75 -21.89
CA GLN A 904 -11.02 34.18 -20.51
C GLN A 904 -9.77 34.73 -19.82
N THR A 905 -8.62 34.08 -20.06
CA THR A 905 -7.36 34.41 -19.37
C THR A 905 -6.41 35.26 -20.22
N GLN A 906 -6.65 35.33 -21.53
CA GLN A 906 -5.78 35.94 -22.53
C GLN A 906 -4.37 35.33 -22.58
N GLN A 907 -4.22 34.09 -22.11
CA GLN A 907 -2.96 33.34 -22.12
C GLN A 907 -2.90 32.33 -23.28
N SER A 908 -1.71 31.97 -23.70
CA SER A 908 -1.55 30.90 -24.70
C SER A 908 -1.92 29.54 -24.11
N GLN A 909 -2.75 28.80 -24.84
CA GLN A 909 -3.15 27.41 -24.53
C GLN A 909 -2.63 26.41 -25.59
N GLU A 910 -1.87 26.89 -26.58
CA GLU A 910 -1.37 26.11 -27.72
C GLU A 910 -0.65 24.81 -27.31
N ALA A 911 0.30 24.88 -26.36
CA ALA A 911 1.05 23.71 -25.91
C ALA A 911 0.15 22.65 -25.25
N GLN A 912 -0.88 23.08 -24.51
CA GLN A 912 -1.82 22.18 -23.85
C GLN A 912 -2.69 21.46 -24.88
N LEU A 913 -3.20 22.18 -25.89
CA LEU A 913 -4.04 21.59 -26.92
C LEU A 913 -3.23 20.72 -27.89
N ALA A 914 -2.01 21.12 -28.24
CA ALA A 914 -1.11 20.30 -29.05
C ALA A 914 -0.79 18.96 -28.38
N ALA A 915 -0.60 18.94 -27.05
CA ALA A 915 -0.35 17.71 -26.29
C ALA A 915 -1.54 16.72 -26.31
N THR A 916 -2.75 17.16 -26.67
CA THR A 916 -3.90 16.25 -26.84
C THR A 916 -3.85 15.47 -28.15
N GLY A 917 -3.05 15.90 -29.13
CA GLY A 917 -3.08 15.39 -30.51
C GLY A 917 -4.32 15.81 -31.31
N LEU A 918 -5.17 16.67 -30.74
CA LEU A 918 -6.45 17.12 -31.32
C LEU A 918 -6.49 18.66 -31.50
N ALA A 919 -5.35 19.33 -31.64
CA ALA A 919 -5.35 20.76 -31.98
C ALA A 919 -6.01 20.99 -33.35
N PRO A 920 -6.86 22.03 -33.51
CA PRO A 920 -7.33 22.48 -34.82
C PRO A 920 -6.17 22.84 -35.76
N MET A 921 -6.41 22.77 -37.08
CA MET A 921 -5.35 23.01 -38.09
C MET A 921 -5.26 24.48 -38.51
N ASP A 922 -6.34 25.24 -38.35
CA ASP A 922 -6.39 26.67 -38.69
C ASP A 922 -6.45 27.50 -37.39
N ASP A 923 -5.72 28.61 -37.36
CA ASP A 923 -5.62 29.49 -36.19
C ASP A 923 -6.94 30.22 -35.88
N LEU A 924 -7.89 30.28 -36.81
CA LEU A 924 -9.23 30.85 -36.58
C LEU A 924 -10.22 29.83 -36.01
N GLU A 925 -9.82 28.58 -35.79
CA GLU A 925 -10.70 27.56 -35.22
C GLU A 925 -10.66 27.58 -33.70
N SER A 926 -11.79 27.31 -33.06
CA SER A 926 -11.92 27.40 -31.61
C SER A 926 -11.79 26.03 -30.94
N ALA A 927 -11.20 26.00 -29.75
CA ALA A 927 -11.17 24.78 -28.93
C ALA A 927 -11.11 25.05 -27.42
N ILE A 928 -11.82 24.24 -26.64
CA ILE A 928 -11.95 24.39 -25.18
C ILE A 928 -11.62 23.05 -24.53
N VAL A 929 -10.62 23.01 -23.64
CA VAL A 929 -10.33 21.85 -22.78
C VAL A 929 -10.88 22.12 -21.38
N ARG A 930 -11.80 21.28 -20.90
CA ARG A 930 -12.39 21.40 -19.56
C ARG A 930 -12.59 20.04 -18.91
N THR A 931 -12.55 20.04 -17.58
CA THR A 931 -12.96 18.89 -16.76
C THR A 931 -14.37 19.18 -16.25
N LEU A 932 -15.34 18.36 -16.65
CA LEU A 932 -16.76 18.57 -16.45
C LEU A 932 -17.30 17.54 -15.45
N SER A 933 -18.05 18.00 -14.45
CA SER A 933 -18.79 17.11 -13.55
C SER A 933 -19.90 16.37 -14.31
N PRO A 934 -20.47 15.27 -13.76
CA PRO A 934 -21.66 14.67 -14.34
C PRO A 934 -22.80 15.70 -14.44
N GLY A 935 -23.40 15.84 -15.62
CA GLY A 935 -24.36 16.89 -15.92
C GLY A 935 -24.70 17.03 -17.41
N LEU A 936 -25.60 17.98 -17.68
CA LEU A 936 -26.04 18.39 -19.02
C LEU A 936 -25.24 19.61 -19.46
N TYR A 937 -24.65 19.54 -20.66
CA TYR A 937 -23.82 20.59 -21.22
C TYR A 937 -24.26 20.93 -22.65
N THR A 938 -24.00 22.17 -23.06
CA THR A 938 -24.30 22.64 -24.40
C THR A 938 -23.10 23.36 -25.00
N ALA A 939 -22.70 22.95 -26.20
CA ALA A 939 -21.73 23.62 -27.04
C ALA A 939 -22.46 24.39 -28.15
N ILE A 940 -22.30 25.71 -28.19
CA ILE A 940 -22.92 26.59 -29.18
C ILE A 940 -21.83 27.08 -30.12
N MET A 941 -22.03 26.90 -31.42
CA MET A 941 -21.12 27.38 -32.45
C MET A 941 -21.78 28.48 -33.29
N ARG A 942 -21.06 29.59 -33.46
CA ARG A 942 -21.47 30.77 -34.23
C ARG A 942 -20.34 31.20 -35.16
N GLY A 943 -20.65 32.00 -36.17
CA GLY A 943 -19.64 32.76 -36.90
C GLY A 943 -19.35 34.10 -36.23
N VAL A 944 -18.09 34.53 -36.20
CA VAL A 944 -17.73 35.90 -35.78
C VAL A 944 -18.57 36.92 -36.56
N ASN A 945 -19.13 37.91 -35.85
CA ASN A 945 -20.03 38.93 -36.42
C ASN A 945 -21.26 38.39 -37.17
N GLY A 946 -21.74 37.18 -36.83
CA GLY A 946 -22.90 36.57 -37.47
C GLY A 946 -22.61 35.98 -38.85
N GLY A 947 -21.34 35.60 -39.12
CA GLY A 947 -20.95 34.88 -40.33
C GLY A 947 -21.71 33.56 -40.48
N ALA A 948 -22.06 33.23 -41.73
CA ALA A 948 -22.78 32.00 -42.07
C ALA A 948 -21.88 31.04 -42.88
N GLY A 949 -22.14 29.74 -42.75
CA GLY A 949 -21.43 28.69 -43.48
C GLY A 949 -21.48 27.33 -42.78
N ILE A 950 -20.92 26.31 -43.42
CA ILE A 950 -20.88 24.94 -42.89
C ILE A 950 -19.80 24.86 -41.82
N GLY A 951 -20.16 24.38 -40.63
CA GLY A 951 -19.24 24.17 -39.51
C GLY A 951 -19.44 22.80 -38.85
N VAL A 952 -18.45 22.37 -38.06
CA VAL A 952 -18.52 21.15 -37.26
C VAL A 952 -18.22 21.48 -35.80
N VAL A 953 -19.10 21.07 -34.88
CA VAL A 953 -18.73 20.97 -33.45
C VAL A 953 -18.36 19.53 -33.16
N GLU A 954 -17.25 19.34 -32.46
CA GLU A 954 -16.77 18.03 -32.03
C GLU A 954 -16.46 18.04 -30.54
N ILE A 955 -16.72 16.92 -29.88
CA ILE A 955 -16.36 16.69 -28.49
C ILE A 955 -15.58 15.38 -28.43
N TYR A 956 -14.42 15.36 -27.78
CA TYR A 956 -13.61 14.16 -27.58
C TYR A 956 -13.38 13.86 -26.10
N ASP A 957 -13.42 12.58 -25.75
CA ASP A 957 -13.03 12.05 -24.44
C ASP A 957 -11.51 12.03 -24.31
N LEU A 958 -10.98 12.84 -23.38
CA LEU A 958 -9.55 12.89 -23.05
C LEU A 958 -9.19 12.04 -21.82
N ASP A 959 -10.16 11.42 -21.14
CA ASP A 959 -9.97 10.56 -19.97
C ASP A 959 -10.84 9.30 -20.07
N GLN A 960 -10.44 8.41 -20.97
CA GLN A 960 -11.13 7.14 -21.22
C GLN A 960 -10.98 6.12 -20.07
N ALA A 961 -10.16 6.40 -19.05
CA ALA A 961 -9.99 5.54 -17.88
C ALA A 961 -11.00 5.88 -16.77
N ALA A 962 -11.58 7.09 -16.78
CA ALA A 962 -12.65 7.48 -15.88
C ALA A 962 -13.90 6.59 -16.06
N ASP A 963 -14.65 6.42 -14.97
CA ASP A 963 -15.95 5.73 -14.96
C ASP A 963 -17.07 6.61 -15.53
N ALA A 964 -16.86 7.93 -15.60
CA ALA A 964 -17.76 8.81 -16.30
C ALA A 964 -17.72 8.56 -17.81
N GLU A 965 -18.86 8.70 -18.46
CA GLU A 965 -19.02 8.47 -19.90
C GLU A 965 -19.81 9.62 -20.54
N MET A 966 -19.59 9.83 -21.84
CA MET A 966 -20.48 10.66 -22.66
C MET A 966 -21.56 9.74 -23.23
N VAL A 967 -22.80 9.88 -22.77
CA VAL A 967 -23.88 8.93 -23.12
C VAL A 967 -24.72 9.36 -24.32
N ASN A 968 -24.62 10.64 -24.72
CA ASN A 968 -25.25 11.11 -25.94
C ASN A 968 -24.57 12.33 -26.57
N ILE A 969 -25.00 12.62 -27.81
CA ILE A 969 -25.20 14.01 -28.25
C ILE A 969 -26.69 14.22 -28.55
N SER A 970 -27.08 15.49 -28.59
CA SER A 970 -28.32 15.98 -29.19
C SER A 970 -27.97 17.27 -29.92
N THR A 971 -27.98 17.27 -31.25
CA THR A 971 -27.68 18.49 -32.03
C THR A 971 -28.92 19.03 -32.69
N ARG A 972 -29.22 20.31 -32.43
CA ARG A 972 -30.29 21.06 -33.09
C ARG A 972 -29.71 21.98 -34.16
N GLY A 973 -30.36 22.02 -35.32
CA GLY A 973 -29.98 22.91 -36.40
C GLY A 973 -30.93 22.85 -37.60
N PHE A 974 -30.73 23.74 -38.56
CA PHE A 974 -31.49 23.74 -39.81
C PHE A 974 -30.97 22.63 -40.75
N VAL A 975 -31.87 21.74 -41.17
CA VAL A 975 -31.59 20.66 -42.12
C VAL A 975 -32.02 21.10 -43.51
N ASP A 976 -31.06 21.21 -44.42
CA ASP A 976 -31.27 21.54 -45.83
C ASP A 976 -31.06 20.31 -46.73
N THR A 977 -31.03 20.51 -48.03
CA THR A 977 -30.80 19.48 -49.07
C THR A 977 -29.33 19.45 -49.51
N GLY A 978 -28.92 18.38 -50.22
CA GLY A 978 -27.56 18.25 -50.74
C GLY A 978 -26.49 18.24 -49.64
N ASP A 979 -25.48 19.10 -49.76
CA ASP A 979 -24.39 19.20 -48.78
C ASP A 979 -24.85 19.82 -47.43
N GLY A 980 -26.01 20.47 -47.42
CA GLY A 980 -26.61 21.13 -46.26
C GLY A 980 -27.47 20.22 -45.35
N VAL A 981 -27.49 18.92 -45.60
CA VAL A 981 -28.04 17.94 -44.64
C VAL A 981 -27.25 17.98 -43.34
N MET A 982 -27.89 17.63 -42.22
CA MET A 982 -27.20 17.52 -40.94
C MET A 982 -26.58 16.13 -40.82
N ILE A 983 -25.29 16.09 -40.49
CA ILE A 983 -24.52 14.84 -40.38
C ILE A 983 -23.95 14.75 -38.97
N GLY A 984 -24.39 13.72 -38.22
CA GLY A 984 -23.82 13.35 -36.92
C GLY A 984 -22.74 12.28 -37.10
N GLY A 985 -21.51 12.57 -36.72
CA GLY A 985 -20.44 11.58 -36.59
C GLY A 985 -20.27 11.15 -35.14
N PHE A 986 -19.96 9.87 -34.90
CA PHE A 986 -19.57 9.41 -33.57
C PHE A 986 -18.57 8.26 -33.66
N ILE A 987 -17.69 8.17 -32.67
CA ILE A 987 -16.70 7.09 -32.58
C ILE A 987 -17.02 6.27 -31.33
N LEU A 988 -17.29 4.98 -31.51
CA LEU A 988 -17.39 4.03 -30.42
C LEU A 988 -16.01 3.42 -30.15
N GLY A 989 -15.58 3.40 -28.89
CA GLY A 989 -14.32 2.78 -28.52
C GLY A 989 -14.17 2.59 -27.01
N GLY A 990 -12.93 2.43 -26.55
CA GLY A 990 -12.64 2.10 -25.14
C GLY A 990 -12.87 0.62 -24.77
N SER A 991 -13.43 -0.19 -25.69
CA SER A 991 -13.61 -1.64 -25.57
C SER A 991 -13.64 -2.30 -26.94
N SER A 992 -13.42 -3.62 -26.99
CA SER A 992 -13.63 -4.45 -28.19
C SER A 992 -15.05 -5.00 -28.31
N GLN A 993 -15.89 -4.82 -27.29
CA GLN A 993 -17.27 -5.31 -27.30
C GLN A 993 -18.15 -4.43 -28.19
N PRO A 994 -19.25 -4.96 -28.74
CA PRO A 994 -20.27 -4.16 -29.38
C PRO A 994 -21.13 -3.40 -28.34
N SER A 995 -21.73 -2.28 -28.75
CA SER A 995 -22.66 -1.49 -27.93
C SER A 995 -24.01 -1.32 -28.63
N LYS A 996 -25.09 -1.26 -27.84
CA LYS A 996 -26.43 -1.00 -28.36
C LYS A 996 -26.62 0.51 -28.47
N ILE A 997 -26.95 0.98 -29.67
CA ILE A 997 -27.06 2.40 -29.99
C ILE A 997 -28.47 2.72 -30.46
N LEU A 998 -29.02 3.81 -29.94
CA LEU A 998 -30.25 4.42 -30.43
C LEU A 998 -29.94 5.75 -31.11
N ILE A 999 -30.32 5.87 -32.38
CA ILE A 999 -30.24 7.13 -33.14
C ILE A 999 -31.65 7.62 -33.41
N ARG A 1000 -31.92 8.90 -33.17
CA ARG A 1000 -33.26 9.52 -33.35
C ARG A 1000 -33.17 10.77 -34.20
N GLY A 1001 -34.15 10.95 -35.09
CA GLY A 1001 -34.39 12.16 -35.86
C GLY A 1001 -35.70 12.80 -35.42
N ILE A 1002 -35.62 13.95 -34.74
CA ILE A 1002 -36.78 14.67 -34.19
C ILE A 1002 -37.08 15.89 -35.06
N GLY A 1003 -38.35 16.10 -35.37
CA GLY A 1003 -38.79 17.17 -36.25
C GLY A 1003 -40.14 17.71 -35.82
N PRO A 1004 -41.27 17.04 -36.14
CA PRO A 1004 -42.61 17.53 -35.81
C PRO A 1004 -42.82 17.85 -34.33
N SER A 1005 -42.20 17.10 -33.41
CA SER A 1005 -42.33 17.34 -31.97
C SER A 1005 -41.76 18.70 -31.52
N LEU A 1006 -40.84 19.30 -32.31
CA LEU A 1006 -40.23 20.59 -31.97
C LEU A 1006 -41.25 21.75 -32.02
N ALA A 1007 -42.34 21.63 -32.79
CA ALA A 1007 -43.42 22.62 -32.78
C ALA A 1007 -44.02 22.80 -31.37
N GLY A 1008 -44.17 21.70 -30.62
CA GLY A 1008 -44.68 21.71 -29.25
C GLY A 1008 -43.74 22.40 -28.26
N LEU A 1009 -42.47 22.62 -28.63
CA LEU A 1009 -41.45 23.33 -27.86
C LEU A 1009 -41.28 24.79 -28.30
N GLY A 1010 -42.17 25.29 -29.17
CA GLY A 1010 -42.14 26.67 -29.67
C GLY A 1010 -41.10 26.92 -30.78
N ILE A 1011 -40.53 25.86 -31.37
CA ILE A 1011 -39.58 25.99 -32.49
C ILE A 1011 -40.35 26.20 -33.80
N ALA A 1012 -40.03 27.29 -34.50
CA ALA A 1012 -40.61 27.58 -35.81
C ALA A 1012 -39.98 26.71 -36.92
N ASN A 1013 -40.77 26.37 -37.93
CA ASN A 1013 -40.36 25.59 -39.12
C ASN A 1013 -39.68 24.24 -38.80
N PRO A 1014 -40.30 23.35 -37.98
CA PRO A 1014 -39.76 22.02 -37.74
C PRO A 1014 -39.67 21.20 -39.03
N LEU A 1015 -38.67 20.31 -39.11
CA LEU A 1015 -38.55 19.35 -40.19
C LEU A 1015 -39.75 18.40 -40.17
N ALA A 1016 -40.63 18.49 -41.18
CA ALA A 1016 -41.96 17.87 -41.12
C ALA A 1016 -41.94 16.33 -41.14
N ASN A 1017 -40.91 15.71 -41.72
CA ASN A 1017 -40.77 14.26 -41.79
C ASN A 1017 -39.28 13.88 -41.86
N PRO A 1018 -38.61 13.70 -40.72
CA PRO A 1018 -37.18 13.38 -40.66
C PRO A 1018 -36.89 11.92 -41.06
N SER A 1019 -35.96 11.75 -42.00
CA SER A 1019 -35.41 10.45 -42.41
C SER A 1019 -33.96 10.32 -41.93
N LEU A 1020 -33.63 9.17 -41.34
CA LEU A 1020 -32.30 8.80 -40.88
C LEU A 1020 -31.63 7.82 -41.82
N GLU A 1021 -30.33 8.00 -41.99
CA GLU A 1021 -29.41 6.97 -42.47
C GLU A 1021 -28.29 6.76 -41.44
N LEU A 1022 -27.78 5.54 -41.35
CA LEU A 1022 -26.63 5.15 -40.54
C LEU A 1022 -25.62 4.43 -41.42
N HIS A 1023 -24.36 4.83 -41.35
CA HIS A 1023 -23.26 4.40 -42.20
C HIS A 1023 -22.06 3.97 -41.34
N ASP A 1024 -21.30 3.00 -41.84
CA ASP A 1024 -20.04 2.55 -41.21
C ASP A 1024 -18.84 3.47 -41.54
N ALA A 1025 -17.66 3.07 -41.07
CA ALA A 1025 -16.41 3.78 -41.26
C ALA A 1025 -16.00 3.93 -42.74
N GLN A 1026 -16.47 3.05 -43.63
CA GLN A 1026 -16.19 3.05 -45.06
C GLN A 1026 -17.29 3.80 -45.84
N GLY A 1027 -18.32 4.31 -45.16
CA GLY A 1027 -19.47 4.96 -45.78
C GLY A 1027 -20.49 3.96 -46.35
N ALA A 1028 -20.44 2.68 -45.96
CA ALA A 1028 -21.46 1.72 -46.35
C ALA A 1028 -22.69 1.86 -45.46
N LEU A 1029 -23.88 1.76 -46.07
CA LEU A 1029 -25.15 1.90 -45.40
C LEU A 1029 -25.42 0.71 -44.45
N ILE A 1030 -25.59 1.00 -43.16
CA ILE A 1030 -25.98 0.05 -42.11
C ILE A 1030 -27.50 0.03 -41.94
N GLY A 1031 -28.14 1.20 -41.91
CA GLY A 1031 -29.53 1.38 -41.47
C GLY A 1031 -30.21 2.57 -42.14
N THR A 1032 -31.50 2.47 -42.47
CA THR A 1032 -32.35 3.63 -42.80
C THR A 1032 -33.61 3.60 -41.96
N ASN A 1033 -34.17 4.75 -41.65
CA ASN A 1033 -35.46 4.80 -40.99
C ASN A 1033 -36.17 6.16 -41.15
N ASP A 1034 -37.47 6.17 -41.43
CA ASP A 1034 -38.29 7.40 -41.50
C ASP A 1034 -39.47 7.45 -40.50
N ASN A 1035 -39.71 6.36 -39.75
CA ASN A 1035 -40.75 6.28 -38.72
C ASN A 1035 -40.30 5.34 -37.59
N TRP A 1036 -40.41 5.74 -36.34
CA TRP A 1036 -39.79 4.98 -35.24
C TRP A 1036 -40.51 3.66 -34.93
N LYS A 1037 -41.72 3.41 -35.44
CA LYS A 1037 -42.50 2.21 -35.09
C LYS A 1037 -42.13 0.98 -35.91
N VAL A 1038 -41.67 1.17 -37.15
CA VAL A 1038 -41.31 0.12 -38.09
C VAL A 1038 -39.86 0.30 -38.48
N ASN A 1039 -39.10 -0.79 -38.57
CA ASN A 1039 -37.74 -0.77 -39.09
C ASN A 1039 -37.80 -0.90 -40.62
N ASP A 1040 -37.33 0.12 -41.34
CA ASP A 1040 -37.51 0.18 -42.81
C ASP A 1040 -36.72 -0.89 -43.58
N GLN A 1041 -35.67 -1.47 -43.00
CA GLN A 1041 -34.91 -2.53 -43.66
C GLN A 1041 -35.58 -3.90 -43.53
N THR A 1042 -36.10 -4.21 -42.35
CA THR A 1042 -36.71 -5.52 -42.04
C THR A 1042 -38.22 -5.54 -42.24
N GLN A 1043 -38.85 -4.37 -42.30
CA GLN A 1043 -40.30 -4.19 -42.34
C GLN A 1043 -41.03 -4.77 -41.11
N LEU A 1044 -40.31 -4.99 -40.01
CA LEU A 1044 -40.85 -5.45 -38.74
C LEU A 1044 -41.06 -4.28 -37.77
N SER A 1045 -42.00 -4.44 -36.83
CA SER A 1045 -42.19 -3.43 -35.78
C SER A 1045 -41.03 -3.44 -34.79
N GLN A 1046 -40.50 -2.25 -34.49
CA GLN A 1046 -39.49 -1.99 -33.46
C GLN A 1046 -40.06 -1.19 -32.26
N GLU A 1047 -41.38 -0.90 -32.27
CA GLU A 1047 -42.06 -0.06 -31.28
C GLU A 1047 -41.90 -0.59 -29.85
N SER A 1048 -42.13 -1.90 -29.64
CA SER A 1048 -42.03 -2.48 -28.29
C SER A 1048 -40.62 -2.34 -27.73
N GLU A 1049 -39.59 -2.54 -28.56
CA GLU A 1049 -38.19 -2.48 -28.13
C GLU A 1049 -37.79 -1.04 -27.81
N LEU A 1050 -38.15 -0.08 -28.67
CA LEU A 1050 -37.89 1.34 -28.41
C LEU A 1050 -38.60 1.86 -27.16
N ARG A 1051 -39.84 1.43 -26.89
CA ARG A 1051 -40.55 1.79 -25.65
C ARG A 1051 -39.85 1.26 -24.40
N THR A 1052 -39.14 0.13 -24.47
CA THR A 1052 -38.36 -0.37 -23.31
C THR A 1052 -37.18 0.53 -22.96
N THR A 1053 -36.67 1.31 -23.92
CA THR A 1053 -35.58 2.28 -23.67
C THR A 1053 -36.06 3.53 -22.94
N GLY A 1054 -37.36 3.84 -22.99
CA GLY A 1054 -37.93 5.11 -22.52
C GLY A 1054 -37.57 6.33 -23.39
N LEU A 1055 -36.83 6.12 -24.49
CA LEU A 1055 -36.33 7.16 -25.39
C LEU A 1055 -37.03 7.11 -26.76
N GLN A 1056 -38.27 6.63 -26.84
CA GLN A 1056 -39.03 6.67 -28.09
C GLN A 1056 -39.34 8.12 -28.53
N PRO A 1057 -39.30 8.42 -29.84
CA PRO A 1057 -39.79 9.71 -30.34
C PRO A 1057 -41.27 9.96 -29.98
N PRO A 1058 -41.67 11.21 -29.65
CA PRO A 1058 -43.06 11.52 -29.32
C PRO A 1058 -44.03 11.45 -30.51
N ASN A 1059 -43.55 11.68 -31.73
CA ASN A 1059 -44.37 11.70 -32.93
C ASN A 1059 -44.08 10.51 -33.84
N ASP A 1060 -45.12 9.92 -34.43
CA ASP A 1060 -45.01 8.73 -35.29
C ASP A 1060 -44.25 8.98 -36.61
N LEU A 1061 -44.16 10.23 -37.07
CA LEU A 1061 -43.39 10.62 -38.25
C LEU A 1061 -41.90 10.84 -37.97
N GLU A 1062 -41.47 10.68 -36.72
CA GLU A 1062 -40.06 10.81 -36.35
C GLU A 1062 -39.32 9.49 -36.52
N SER A 1063 -38.04 9.56 -36.88
CA SER A 1063 -37.25 8.39 -37.22
C SER A 1063 -36.43 7.88 -36.04
N ALA A 1064 -36.24 6.57 -35.96
CA ALA A 1064 -35.35 5.94 -35.00
C ALA A 1064 -34.66 4.69 -35.57
N ILE A 1065 -33.36 4.56 -35.34
CA ILE A 1065 -32.58 3.35 -35.62
C ILE A 1065 -32.07 2.82 -34.29
N LEU A 1066 -32.54 1.63 -33.88
CA LEU A 1066 -32.00 0.87 -32.75
C LEU A 1066 -31.18 -0.29 -33.29
N THR A 1067 -29.87 -0.29 -33.04
CA THR A 1067 -28.97 -1.33 -33.57
C THR A 1067 -27.79 -1.58 -32.64
N THR A 1068 -27.05 -2.66 -32.88
CA THR A 1068 -25.82 -3.00 -32.15
C THR A 1068 -24.62 -2.75 -33.05
N LEU A 1069 -23.68 -1.91 -32.61
CA LEU A 1069 -22.53 -1.48 -33.40
C LEU A 1069 -21.22 -1.98 -32.80
N LEU A 1070 -20.27 -2.34 -33.65
CA LEU A 1070 -18.90 -2.62 -33.25
C LEU A 1070 -18.15 -1.31 -32.95
N PRO A 1071 -17.03 -1.36 -32.20
CA PRO A 1071 -16.16 -0.21 -32.02
C PRO A 1071 -15.67 0.33 -33.37
N GLY A 1072 -15.66 1.65 -33.54
CA GLY A 1072 -15.26 2.33 -34.77
C GLY A 1072 -16.01 3.65 -35.02
N PRO A 1073 -15.59 4.41 -36.05
CA PRO A 1073 -16.30 5.61 -36.48
C PRO A 1073 -17.58 5.23 -37.25
N HIS A 1074 -18.65 5.96 -36.97
CA HIS A 1074 -19.96 5.81 -37.60
C HIS A 1074 -20.49 7.19 -37.97
N THR A 1075 -21.28 7.23 -39.03
CA THR A 1075 -21.90 8.47 -39.51
C THR A 1075 -23.40 8.26 -39.62
N THR A 1076 -24.17 9.21 -39.12
CA THR A 1076 -25.62 9.26 -39.33
C THR A 1076 -26.01 10.57 -40.01
N ILE A 1077 -26.97 10.46 -40.92
CA ILE A 1077 -27.45 11.57 -41.74
C ILE A 1077 -28.93 11.75 -41.43
N ILE A 1078 -29.33 12.97 -41.10
CA ILE A 1078 -30.74 13.36 -41.02
C ILE A 1078 -31.09 14.26 -42.19
N SER A 1079 -32.17 13.92 -42.90
CA SER A 1079 -32.70 14.66 -44.03
C SER A 1079 -34.23 14.72 -43.94
N GLY A 1080 -34.88 15.61 -44.69
CA GLY A 1080 -36.33 15.56 -44.84
C GLY A 1080 -36.75 14.57 -45.92
N LYS A 1081 -37.71 13.70 -45.62
CA LYS A 1081 -38.32 12.81 -46.61
C LYS A 1081 -38.84 13.65 -47.80
N ASN A 1082 -38.57 13.18 -49.02
CA ASN A 1082 -38.88 13.91 -50.26
C ASN A 1082 -38.26 15.32 -50.37
N SER A 1083 -37.03 15.49 -49.87
CA SER A 1083 -36.30 16.77 -49.90
C SER A 1083 -36.95 17.88 -49.06
N GLY A 1084 -37.63 17.52 -47.97
CA GLY A 1084 -38.11 18.49 -46.99
C GLY A 1084 -36.97 19.20 -46.26
N THR A 1085 -37.17 20.46 -45.89
CA THR A 1085 -36.22 21.26 -45.11
C THR A 1085 -36.89 21.79 -43.85
N GLY A 1086 -36.08 22.13 -42.83
CA GLY A 1086 -36.60 22.65 -41.56
C GLY A 1086 -35.65 22.39 -40.40
N VAL A 1087 -36.02 22.85 -39.21
CA VAL A 1087 -35.24 22.61 -37.99
C VAL A 1087 -35.43 21.16 -37.55
N GLY A 1088 -34.34 20.42 -37.45
CA GLY A 1088 -34.31 19.04 -36.95
C GLY A 1088 -33.40 18.91 -35.74
N VAL A 1089 -33.56 17.81 -35.00
CA VAL A 1089 -32.61 17.38 -33.98
C VAL A 1089 -32.16 15.96 -34.29
N ILE A 1090 -30.85 15.72 -34.27
CA ILE A 1090 -30.27 14.38 -34.28
C ILE A 1090 -29.74 14.03 -32.91
N GLU A 1091 -30.10 12.84 -32.42
CA GLU A 1091 -29.68 12.35 -31.11
C GLU A 1091 -29.12 10.95 -31.24
N VAL A 1092 -27.97 10.70 -30.61
CA VAL A 1092 -27.31 9.39 -30.57
C VAL A 1092 -27.11 9.02 -29.12
N TYR A 1093 -27.66 7.89 -28.68
CA TYR A 1093 -27.59 7.40 -27.30
C TYR A 1093 -26.88 6.04 -27.23
N ASN A 1094 -26.00 5.88 -26.23
CA ASN A 1094 -25.38 4.59 -25.87
C ASN A 1094 -26.27 3.83 -24.86
N LEU A 1095 -26.44 2.52 -25.05
CA LEU A 1095 -27.31 1.65 -24.24
C LEU A 1095 -26.56 0.35 -23.87
N HIS A 1096 -26.83 -0.14 -22.66
CA HIS A 1096 -26.03 -1.15 -21.94
C HIS A 1096 -26.93 -2.30 -21.42
#